data_AF-U2ACR9-F1
#
_entry.id   AF-U2ACR9-F1
#
_cell.length_a   1.000
_cell.length_b   1.000
_cell.length_c   1.000
_cell.angle_alpha   90.00
_cell.angle_beta   90.00
_cell.angle_gamma   90.00
#
_symmetry.space_group_name_H-M   'P 1'
#
loop_
_entity.id
_entity.type
_entity.pdbx_description
1 polymer ?
#
loop_
_entity_poly.entity_id
_entity_poly.type
_entity_poly.pdbx_seq_one_letter_code
_entity_poly.pdbx_strand_id
1 'polypeptide(L)'
;MMTEQQILKKIDKWNEDDHIQAVVDFIEKLPDESKTTEVLSELGRAYNNLYWLDPTAENEKYLRRAIEVFKYLEEEIGDTESWNYRIGYSYFYLNDIDNARKYLERAPSLSGTQELLHYIALADKKGISLREAVKGGRGEVEYILEDFVETLHQYAPAMQARLGAPATEQQIARFQDHLGFDLPEEFKQLHRTFSGQLGQGPFFGVGQCFLNLEQIEQAQRDIVAFLEANFGANWMEKQLPEDNFMDEGEIKNQLFSRKWLPFMMQEIEGEKSYLCFDFDNDQEGTFGQLIGVTPHKDLEQYEVSFVFPGLFHWLSGTIEGIETGRMAYSEEKNTIEFLSRSFEPAYYEQEEREALEEYIKENFGQFDEVFHELVSDDIHCDIYIVKPTPERNYYTLITGGMGAYQMNIPEGFSGSPFAEMVINLPPDWNVKSEAEKDYWPMRWLKILARLPIEQDTFLAWGHTVPTGEPLEGTLFTCMLLLGTDDKKDEEAIVKLPTGKEVYFYTVVPLYEQEMLYKLENDTTALLELFSEKDIPYPPVVDVNRPNVCQDYAPIQNTGLLDQVYWAFTQEHFPGLMIFWEAVKAYNTDMENRLTNFNPFGTIFKTPKVKIMYEAWIKSKRELHDFEILANEHLLEGEPDANGLYQALIVSELTSGDGASFGALELLWLIHNTLSNKDLGDHIFFEGFDIEGYEEDGTPVLYINCGS
;
A
#
# COMPACT_ATOMS: atom_id res chain seq x y z
N MET A 1 -37.14 0.27 13.46
CA MET A 1 -36.80 1.00 12.22
C MET A 1 -35.30 1.10 12.20
N MET A 2 -34.67 0.79 11.06
CA MET A 2 -33.22 0.97 10.93
C MET A 2 -32.88 2.45 11.13
N THR A 3 -31.77 2.74 11.80
CA THR A 3 -31.23 4.09 11.87
C THR A 3 -30.70 4.50 10.50
N GLU A 4 -30.56 5.81 10.24
CA GLU A 4 -29.94 6.32 9.01
C GLU A 4 -28.58 5.65 8.76
N GLN A 5 -27.79 5.48 9.82
CA GLN A 5 -26.47 4.89 9.72
C GLN A 5 -26.48 3.40 9.37
N GLN A 6 -27.44 2.64 9.90
CA GLN A 6 -27.67 1.24 9.49
C GLN A 6 -28.09 1.16 8.02
N ILE A 7 -28.91 2.10 7.55
CA ILE A 7 -29.31 2.21 6.15
C ILE A 7 -28.08 2.49 5.27
N LEU A 8 -27.25 3.48 5.64
CA LEU A 8 -26.06 3.85 4.88
C LEU A 8 -25.02 2.72 4.84
N LYS A 9 -24.75 2.03 5.94
CA LYS A 9 -23.82 0.87 5.93
C LYS A 9 -24.31 -0.28 5.06
N LYS A 10 -25.62 -0.54 5.05
CA LYS A 10 -26.19 -1.55 4.14
C LYS A 10 -26.04 -1.14 2.68
N ILE A 11 -26.24 0.14 2.37
CA ILE A 11 -26.00 0.69 1.04
C ILE A 11 -24.52 0.58 0.65
N ASP A 12 -23.60 0.93 1.54
CA ASP A 12 -22.16 0.85 1.29
C ASP A 12 -21.74 -0.57 0.94
N LYS A 13 -22.21 -1.57 1.70
CA LYS A 13 -21.90 -2.98 1.40
C LYS A 13 -22.42 -3.43 0.03
N TRP A 14 -23.68 -3.14 -0.30
CA TRP A 14 -24.19 -3.47 -1.63
C TRP A 14 -23.48 -2.72 -2.76
N ASN A 15 -22.91 -1.54 -2.49
CA ASN A 15 -22.06 -0.87 -3.47
C ASN A 15 -20.70 -1.57 -3.61
N GLU A 16 -20.11 -2.07 -2.52
CA GLU A 16 -18.88 -2.88 -2.56
C GLU A 16 -19.07 -4.19 -3.34
N ASP A 17 -20.24 -4.82 -3.21
CA ASP A 17 -20.57 -6.10 -3.88
C ASP A 17 -21.19 -5.92 -5.27
N ASP A 18 -21.15 -4.71 -5.86
CA ASP A 18 -21.77 -4.36 -7.15
C ASP A 18 -23.28 -4.67 -7.26
N HIS A 19 -23.97 -4.81 -6.12
CA HIS A 19 -25.42 -5.02 -6.01
C HIS A 19 -26.22 -3.71 -6.15
N ILE A 20 -25.89 -2.90 -7.16
CA ILE A 20 -26.41 -1.53 -7.33
C ILE A 20 -27.95 -1.49 -7.47
N GLN A 21 -28.54 -2.47 -8.14
CA GLN A 21 -30.01 -2.53 -8.27
C GLN A 21 -30.69 -2.75 -6.92
N ALA A 22 -30.07 -3.51 -6.00
CA ALA A 22 -30.61 -3.74 -4.66
C ALA A 22 -30.64 -2.44 -3.85
N VAL A 23 -29.62 -1.59 -3.98
CA VAL A 23 -29.57 -0.25 -3.36
C VAL A 23 -30.77 0.60 -3.79
N VAL A 24 -31.00 0.72 -5.10
CA VAL A 24 -32.13 1.52 -5.63
C VAL A 24 -33.47 0.97 -5.14
N ASP A 25 -33.67 -0.33 -5.28
CA ASP A 25 -34.88 -1.02 -4.86
C ASP A 25 -35.17 -0.85 -3.36
N PHE A 26 -34.12 -0.87 -2.54
CA PHE A 26 -34.21 -0.70 -1.10
C PHE A 26 -34.60 0.74 -0.74
N ILE A 27 -33.85 1.73 -1.23
CA ILE A 27 -34.08 3.13 -0.89
C ILE A 27 -35.45 3.59 -1.38
N GLU A 28 -35.89 3.20 -2.58
CA GLU A 28 -37.21 3.57 -3.11
C GLU A 28 -38.35 3.07 -2.21
N LYS A 29 -38.20 1.88 -1.61
CA LYS A 29 -39.19 1.25 -0.71
C LYS A 29 -39.14 1.78 0.73
N LEU A 30 -38.13 2.56 1.10
CA LEU A 30 -38.06 3.17 2.44
C LEU A 30 -39.23 4.17 2.66
N PRO A 31 -39.74 4.27 3.90
CA PRO A 31 -40.66 5.35 4.28
C PRO A 31 -40.01 6.73 4.07
N ASP A 32 -40.81 7.74 3.78
CA ASP A 32 -40.30 9.11 3.53
C ASP A 32 -39.48 9.66 4.71
N GLU A 33 -39.82 9.29 5.95
CA GLU A 33 -39.10 9.66 7.17
C GLU A 33 -37.68 9.09 7.25
N SER A 34 -37.37 8.02 6.49
CA SER A 34 -36.05 7.37 6.43
C SER A 34 -35.25 7.74 5.20
N LYS A 35 -35.81 8.56 4.28
CA LYS A 35 -35.16 9.08 3.08
C LYS A 35 -34.52 10.44 3.39
N THR A 36 -33.52 10.42 4.25
CA THR A 36 -32.73 11.60 4.61
C THR A 36 -31.91 12.09 3.41
N THR A 37 -31.29 13.26 3.56
CA THR A 37 -30.46 13.88 2.52
C THR A 37 -29.29 13.00 2.12
N GLU A 38 -28.67 12.35 3.09
CA GLU A 38 -27.57 11.40 2.92
C GLU A 38 -28.04 10.15 2.16
N VAL A 39 -29.17 9.55 2.56
CA VAL A 39 -29.75 8.37 1.90
C VAL A 39 -30.20 8.67 0.47
N LEU A 40 -30.79 9.85 0.22
CA LEU A 40 -31.17 10.27 -1.12
C LEU A 40 -29.94 10.61 -1.98
N SER A 41 -28.89 11.16 -1.38
CA SER A 41 -27.62 11.38 -2.09
C SER A 41 -27.04 10.04 -2.59
N GLU A 42 -27.18 8.98 -1.79
CA GLU A 42 -26.81 7.62 -2.17
C GLU A 42 -27.72 7.00 -3.24
N LEU A 43 -29.03 7.31 -3.24
CA LEU A 43 -29.92 6.94 -4.34
C LEU A 43 -29.49 7.58 -5.67
N GLY A 44 -29.10 8.86 -5.65
CA GLY A 44 -28.54 9.53 -6.82
C GLY A 44 -27.25 8.88 -7.32
N ARG A 45 -26.35 8.49 -6.40
CA ARG A 45 -25.12 7.73 -6.72
C ARG A 45 -25.46 6.38 -7.35
N ALA A 46 -26.40 5.63 -6.76
CA ALA A 46 -26.82 4.32 -7.27
C ALA A 46 -27.42 4.41 -8.68
N TYR A 47 -28.20 5.44 -9.00
CA TYR A 47 -28.67 5.66 -10.37
C TYR A 47 -27.53 5.96 -11.35
N ASN A 48 -26.51 6.72 -10.96
CA ASN A 48 -25.32 6.88 -11.79
C ASN A 48 -24.64 5.53 -12.04
N ASN A 49 -24.47 4.72 -11.00
CA ASN A 49 -23.84 3.39 -11.10
C ASN A 49 -24.66 2.41 -11.96
N LEU A 50 -26.00 2.45 -11.91
CA LEU A 50 -26.86 1.62 -12.76
C LEU A 50 -26.66 1.89 -14.26
N TYR A 51 -26.36 3.13 -14.64
CA TYR A 51 -26.00 3.42 -16.03
C TYR A 51 -24.69 2.73 -16.43
N TRP A 52 -23.74 2.57 -15.51
CA TRP A 52 -22.44 1.97 -15.80
C TRP A 52 -22.43 0.47 -15.92
N LEU A 53 -23.35 -0.21 -15.23
CA LEU A 53 -23.54 -1.64 -15.44
C LEU A 53 -23.93 -1.95 -16.90
N ASP A 54 -24.61 -1.04 -17.59
CA ASP A 54 -24.95 -1.17 -19.02
C ASP A 54 -25.13 0.21 -19.71
N PRO A 55 -24.05 0.83 -20.25
CA PRO A 55 -24.05 2.22 -20.74
C PRO A 55 -24.68 2.36 -22.14
N THR A 56 -25.99 2.12 -22.21
CA THR A 56 -26.82 2.24 -23.41
C THR A 56 -27.66 3.51 -23.41
N ALA A 57 -28.12 3.92 -24.59
CA ALA A 57 -29.03 5.06 -24.73
C ALA A 57 -30.35 4.86 -23.96
N GLU A 58 -30.78 3.61 -23.74
CA GLU A 58 -31.95 3.30 -22.92
C GLU A 58 -31.70 3.61 -21.43
N ASN A 59 -30.51 3.30 -20.93
CA ASN A 59 -30.15 3.46 -19.52
C ASN A 59 -29.72 4.90 -19.15
N GLU A 60 -29.58 5.82 -20.12
CA GLU A 60 -29.48 7.26 -19.85
C GLU A 60 -30.64 7.79 -18.98
N LYS A 61 -31.79 7.08 -18.96
CA LYS A 61 -32.89 7.36 -18.03
C LYS A 61 -32.42 7.39 -16.58
N TYR A 62 -31.47 6.56 -16.16
CA TYR A 62 -30.95 6.54 -14.79
C TYR A 62 -30.13 7.79 -14.48
N LEU A 63 -29.28 8.27 -15.41
CA LEU A 63 -28.56 9.54 -15.25
C LEU A 63 -29.53 10.72 -15.08
N ARG A 64 -30.66 10.72 -15.82
CA ARG A 64 -31.70 11.75 -15.67
C ARG A 64 -32.38 11.67 -14.30
N ARG A 65 -32.61 10.45 -13.78
CA ARG A 65 -33.15 10.23 -12.43
C ARG A 65 -32.16 10.67 -11.35
N ALA A 66 -30.87 10.41 -11.53
CA ALA A 66 -29.83 10.92 -10.66
C ALA A 66 -29.86 12.46 -10.60
N ILE A 67 -29.96 13.13 -11.75
CA ILE A 67 -30.11 14.60 -11.81
C ILE A 67 -31.38 15.06 -11.09
N GLU A 68 -32.52 14.39 -11.26
CA GLU A 68 -33.76 14.72 -10.54
C GLU A 68 -33.56 14.68 -9.02
N VAL A 69 -32.89 13.63 -8.53
CA VAL A 69 -32.56 13.48 -7.10
C VAL A 69 -31.60 14.57 -6.64
N PHE A 70 -30.49 14.79 -7.34
CA PHE A 70 -29.53 15.82 -6.96
C PHE A 70 -30.12 17.23 -7.02
N LYS A 71 -31.01 17.50 -7.98
CA LYS A 71 -31.73 18.78 -8.05
C LYS A 71 -32.69 18.98 -6.90
N TYR A 72 -33.34 17.92 -6.42
CA TYR A 72 -34.15 17.98 -5.21
C TYR A 72 -33.31 18.34 -3.98
N LEU A 73 -32.08 17.83 -3.89
CA LEU A 73 -31.15 18.07 -2.78
C LEU A 73 -30.35 19.39 -2.91
N GLU A 74 -30.52 20.16 -3.99
CA GLU A 74 -29.69 21.34 -4.30
C GLU A 74 -29.77 22.43 -3.22
N GLU A 75 -30.92 22.61 -2.57
CA GLU A 75 -31.08 23.61 -1.50
C GLU A 75 -30.28 23.28 -0.23
N GLU A 76 -30.10 21.98 0.07
CA GLU A 76 -29.44 21.53 1.30
C GLU A 76 -27.94 21.32 1.12
N ILE A 77 -27.52 20.72 0.00
CA ILE A 77 -26.13 20.27 -0.22
C ILE A 77 -25.52 20.75 -1.53
N GLY A 78 -26.17 21.66 -2.27
CA GLY A 78 -25.72 22.15 -3.59
C GLY A 78 -24.36 22.88 -3.62
N ASP A 79 -23.85 23.25 -2.45
CA ASP A 79 -22.54 23.88 -2.28
C ASP A 79 -21.42 22.88 -1.90
N THR A 80 -21.76 21.61 -1.66
CA THR A 80 -20.77 20.57 -1.35
C THR A 80 -20.08 20.06 -2.62
N GLU A 81 -18.78 19.76 -2.54
CA GLU A 81 -18.03 19.22 -3.67
C GLU A 81 -18.56 17.85 -4.12
N SER A 82 -18.95 16.99 -3.17
CA SER A 82 -19.51 15.66 -3.46
C SER A 82 -20.80 15.74 -4.28
N TRP A 83 -21.70 16.66 -3.95
CA TRP A 83 -22.90 16.90 -4.74
C TRP A 83 -22.57 17.43 -6.14
N ASN A 84 -21.67 18.43 -6.23
CA ASN A 84 -21.26 19.03 -7.50
C ASN A 84 -20.59 17.98 -8.41
N TYR A 85 -19.76 17.09 -7.86
CA TYR A 85 -19.19 15.97 -8.58
C TYR A 85 -20.27 15.02 -9.11
N ARG A 86 -21.16 14.51 -8.24
CA ARG A 86 -22.15 13.49 -8.61
C ARG A 86 -23.16 13.99 -9.67
N ILE A 87 -23.59 15.25 -9.58
CA ILE A 87 -24.47 15.84 -10.60
C ILE A 87 -23.69 16.17 -11.88
N GLY A 88 -22.45 16.67 -11.77
CA GLY A 88 -21.56 16.93 -12.90
C GLY A 88 -21.26 15.67 -13.71
N TYR A 89 -21.01 14.56 -13.02
CA TYR A 89 -20.86 13.23 -13.59
C TYR A 89 -22.08 12.80 -14.42
N SER A 90 -23.28 13.04 -13.89
CA SER A 90 -24.53 12.72 -14.58
C SER A 90 -24.65 13.49 -15.89
N TYR A 91 -24.34 14.79 -15.87
CA TYR A 91 -24.32 15.64 -17.07
C TYR A 91 -23.23 15.24 -18.06
N PHE A 92 -22.05 14.86 -17.57
CA PHE A 92 -20.93 14.42 -18.38
C PHE A 92 -21.34 13.23 -19.27
N TYR A 93 -21.94 12.19 -18.68
CA TYR A 93 -22.35 11.01 -19.44
C TYR A 93 -23.63 11.20 -20.27
N LEU A 94 -24.38 12.28 -20.03
CA LEU A 94 -25.44 12.77 -20.92
C LEU A 94 -24.92 13.67 -22.05
N ASN A 95 -23.59 13.85 -22.15
CA ASN A 95 -22.93 14.70 -23.14
C ASN A 95 -23.36 16.19 -23.07
N ASP A 96 -23.71 16.67 -21.87
CA ASP A 96 -24.02 18.08 -21.60
C ASP A 96 -22.77 18.78 -21.05
N ILE A 97 -21.89 19.20 -21.98
CA ILE A 97 -20.57 19.77 -21.66
C ILE A 97 -20.68 21.00 -20.76
N ASP A 98 -21.63 21.90 -21.02
CA ASP A 98 -21.78 23.15 -20.28
C ASP A 98 -22.12 22.89 -18.81
N ASN A 99 -23.10 22.02 -18.54
CA ASN A 99 -23.46 21.69 -17.16
C ASN A 99 -22.42 20.80 -16.49
N ALA A 100 -21.85 19.82 -17.20
CA ALA A 100 -20.79 18.97 -16.66
C ALA A 100 -19.62 19.82 -16.17
N ARG A 101 -19.12 20.73 -17.02
CA ARG A 101 -18.05 21.68 -16.69
C ARG A 101 -18.43 22.55 -15.48
N LYS A 102 -19.59 23.19 -15.54
CA LYS A 102 -20.08 24.09 -14.48
C LYS A 102 -20.05 23.43 -13.10
N TYR A 103 -20.45 22.18 -13.00
CA TYR A 103 -20.52 21.46 -11.72
C TYR A 103 -19.18 20.83 -11.34
N LEU A 104 -18.45 20.20 -12.27
CA LEU A 104 -17.15 19.58 -11.99
C LEU A 104 -16.09 20.61 -11.56
N GLU A 105 -16.08 21.83 -12.11
CA GLU A 105 -15.19 22.92 -11.67
C GLU A 105 -15.40 23.33 -10.20
N ARG A 106 -16.54 22.97 -9.60
CA ARG A 106 -16.86 23.21 -8.19
C ARG A 106 -16.55 22.00 -7.28
N ALA A 107 -15.90 20.97 -7.80
CA ALA A 107 -15.48 19.78 -7.04
C ALA A 107 -13.99 19.42 -7.20
N PRO A 108 -13.05 20.40 -7.14
CA PRO A 108 -11.65 20.19 -7.49
C PRO A 108 -10.90 19.19 -6.60
N SER A 109 -11.39 18.91 -5.39
CA SER A 109 -10.75 17.98 -4.44
C SER A 109 -11.19 16.52 -4.59
N LEU A 110 -12.25 16.26 -5.37
CA LEU A 110 -12.81 14.93 -5.54
C LEU A 110 -11.98 14.13 -6.57
N SER A 111 -11.67 12.87 -6.22
CA SER A 111 -11.01 11.93 -7.13
C SER A 111 -11.82 11.76 -8.41
N GLY A 112 -11.13 11.76 -9.56
CA GLY A 112 -11.74 11.70 -10.89
C GLY A 112 -12.27 13.02 -11.45
N THR A 113 -12.37 14.11 -10.67
CA THR A 113 -12.81 15.42 -11.21
C THR A 113 -11.86 15.92 -12.30
N GLN A 114 -10.55 15.88 -12.05
CA GLN A 114 -9.57 16.37 -13.00
C GLN A 114 -9.58 15.57 -14.31
N GLU A 115 -9.79 14.25 -14.22
CA GLU A 115 -9.91 13.38 -15.38
C GLU A 115 -11.13 13.75 -16.25
N LEU A 116 -12.31 13.95 -15.63
CA LEU A 116 -13.50 14.36 -16.37
C LEU A 116 -13.35 15.77 -16.96
N LEU A 117 -12.70 16.70 -16.24
CA LEU A 117 -12.39 18.03 -16.78
C LEU A 117 -11.39 17.96 -17.93
N HIS A 118 -10.43 17.03 -17.89
CA HIS A 118 -9.51 16.76 -18.98
C HIS A 118 -10.27 16.25 -20.21
N TYR A 119 -11.16 15.25 -20.07
CA TYR A 119 -11.99 14.78 -21.20
C TYR A 119 -12.91 15.87 -21.75
N ILE A 120 -13.43 16.76 -20.89
CA ILE A 120 -14.18 17.94 -21.33
C ILE A 120 -13.31 18.87 -22.17
N ALA A 121 -12.09 19.18 -21.73
CA ALA A 121 -11.16 20.01 -22.49
C ALA A 121 -10.76 19.36 -23.83
N LEU A 122 -10.55 18.05 -23.83
CA LEU A 122 -10.25 17.24 -25.01
C LEU A 122 -11.42 17.25 -26.00
N ALA A 123 -12.65 17.05 -25.52
CA ALA A 123 -13.87 17.08 -26.32
C ALA A 123 -14.07 18.43 -26.99
N ASP A 124 -13.88 19.54 -26.27
CA ASP A 124 -13.95 20.89 -26.83
C ASP A 124 -12.85 21.15 -27.87
N LYS A 125 -11.62 20.74 -27.56
CA LYS A 125 -10.46 20.91 -28.46
C LYS A 125 -10.66 20.15 -29.78
N LYS A 126 -11.20 18.94 -29.72
CA LYS A 126 -11.40 18.06 -30.89
C LYS A 126 -12.77 18.21 -31.55
N GLY A 127 -13.74 18.87 -30.89
CA GLY A 127 -15.11 19.00 -31.37
C GLY A 127 -15.86 17.66 -31.42
N ILE A 128 -15.62 16.79 -30.43
CA ILE A 128 -16.20 15.44 -30.31
C ILE A 128 -17.10 15.34 -29.06
N SER A 129 -17.87 14.26 -28.95
CA SER A 129 -18.64 13.98 -27.73
C SER A 129 -17.74 13.56 -26.56
N LEU A 130 -18.19 13.77 -25.31
CA LEU A 130 -17.50 13.31 -24.10
C LEU A 130 -17.31 11.78 -24.12
N ARG A 131 -18.30 11.04 -24.64
CA ARG A 131 -18.18 9.59 -24.82
C ARG A 131 -17.09 9.20 -25.82
N GLU A 132 -16.84 10.01 -26.85
CA GLU A 132 -15.72 9.78 -27.76
C GLU A 132 -14.38 10.18 -27.14
N ALA A 133 -14.34 11.25 -26.34
CA ALA A 133 -13.14 11.64 -25.60
C ALA A 133 -12.69 10.54 -24.63
N VAL A 134 -13.60 9.97 -23.83
CA VAL A 134 -13.32 8.85 -22.91
C VAL A 134 -12.81 7.61 -23.63
N LYS A 135 -13.22 7.37 -24.87
CA LYS A 135 -12.75 6.21 -25.66
C LYS A 135 -11.26 6.30 -26.04
N GLY A 136 -10.59 7.43 -25.86
CA GLY A 136 -9.15 7.57 -26.13
C GLY A 136 -8.75 7.50 -27.61
N GLY A 137 -9.71 7.48 -28.55
CA GLY A 137 -9.47 7.41 -30.00
C GLY A 137 -9.07 6.02 -30.49
N ARG A 138 -8.26 5.95 -31.55
CA ARG A 138 -7.83 4.67 -32.13
C ARG A 138 -6.97 3.86 -31.15
N GLY A 139 -7.35 2.60 -30.93
CA GLY A 139 -6.67 1.71 -29.99
C GLY A 139 -6.74 2.18 -28.54
N GLU A 140 -7.67 3.08 -28.23
CA GLU A 140 -7.89 3.65 -26.88
C GLU A 140 -6.71 4.45 -26.32
N VAL A 141 -5.68 4.70 -27.14
CA VAL A 141 -4.44 5.40 -26.74
C VAL A 141 -4.08 6.59 -27.65
N GLU A 142 -4.80 6.80 -28.76
CA GLU A 142 -4.52 7.88 -29.73
C GLU A 142 -4.47 9.25 -29.05
N TYR A 143 -5.45 9.56 -28.20
CA TYR A 143 -5.54 10.89 -27.59
C TYR A 143 -4.45 11.11 -26.52
N ILE A 144 -4.19 10.13 -25.66
CA ILE A 144 -3.13 10.25 -24.64
C ILE A 144 -1.73 10.29 -25.29
N LEU A 145 -1.55 9.63 -26.45
CA LEU A 145 -0.31 9.74 -27.23
C LEU A 145 -0.13 11.13 -27.84
N GLU A 146 -1.21 11.76 -28.31
CA GLU A 146 -1.16 13.16 -28.76
C GLU A 146 -0.81 14.09 -27.58
N ASP A 147 -1.42 13.88 -26.42
CA ASP A 147 -1.12 14.65 -25.21
C ASP A 147 0.33 14.47 -24.78
N PHE A 148 0.87 13.24 -24.79
CA PHE A 148 2.29 13.00 -24.52
C PHE A 148 3.21 13.80 -25.46
N VAL A 149 2.92 13.83 -26.75
CA VAL A 149 3.71 14.62 -27.73
C VAL A 149 3.59 16.13 -27.46
N GLU A 150 2.43 16.61 -27.01
CA GLU A 150 2.19 18.00 -26.65
C GLU A 150 2.87 18.40 -25.34
N THR A 151 2.82 17.53 -24.32
CA THR A 151 3.57 17.69 -23.07
C THR A 151 5.06 17.76 -23.36
N LEU A 152 5.60 16.88 -24.21
CA LEU A 152 6.99 16.98 -24.65
C LEU A 152 7.27 18.30 -25.40
N HIS A 153 6.35 18.76 -26.24
CA HIS A 153 6.50 20.05 -26.91
C HIS A 153 6.65 21.21 -25.91
N GLN A 154 5.85 21.19 -24.85
CA GLN A 154 5.82 22.24 -23.83
C GLN A 154 7.01 22.18 -22.86
N TYR A 155 7.36 20.98 -22.39
CA TYR A 155 8.30 20.80 -21.27
C TYR A 155 9.67 20.25 -21.69
N ALA A 156 9.77 19.55 -22.82
CA ALA A 156 10.99 18.88 -23.27
C ALA A 156 11.13 18.87 -24.82
N PRO A 157 11.14 20.03 -25.50
CA PRO A 157 11.08 20.10 -26.96
C PRO A 157 12.25 19.39 -27.66
N ALA A 158 13.40 19.29 -26.98
CA ALA A 158 14.54 18.52 -27.46
C ALA A 158 14.25 17.01 -27.53
N MET A 159 13.49 16.46 -26.58
CA MET A 159 13.08 15.05 -26.60
C MET A 159 11.98 14.80 -27.63
N GLN A 160 11.03 15.72 -27.78
CA GLN A 160 10.03 15.65 -28.85
C GLN A 160 10.70 15.53 -30.23
N ALA A 161 11.74 16.32 -30.50
CA ALA A 161 12.48 16.29 -31.77
C ALA A 161 13.24 14.98 -32.01
N ARG A 162 13.40 14.14 -30.98
CA ARG A 162 14.02 12.82 -31.07
C ARG A 162 13.02 11.70 -31.25
N LEU A 163 11.71 11.94 -31.19
CA LEU A 163 10.74 10.92 -31.57
C LEU A 163 10.93 10.54 -33.04
N GLY A 164 10.90 9.24 -33.33
CA GLY A 164 11.03 8.72 -34.68
C GLY A 164 9.82 9.06 -35.55
N ALA A 165 10.01 9.05 -36.87
CA ALA A 165 8.91 9.30 -37.78
C ALA A 165 7.78 8.26 -37.61
N PRO A 166 6.50 8.66 -37.77
CA PRO A 166 5.36 7.74 -37.85
C PRO A 166 5.60 6.54 -38.77
N ALA A 167 5.29 5.34 -38.29
CA ALA A 167 5.26 4.15 -39.13
C ALA A 167 4.05 4.19 -40.08
N THR A 168 4.29 3.85 -41.34
CA THR A 168 3.21 3.66 -42.32
C THR A 168 2.47 2.34 -42.07
N GLU A 169 1.20 2.25 -42.47
CA GLU A 169 0.44 0.99 -42.42
C GLU A 169 1.16 -0.16 -43.14
N GLN A 170 1.94 0.15 -44.18
CA GLN A 170 2.70 -0.84 -44.92
C GLN A 170 3.91 -1.38 -44.13
N GLN A 171 4.52 -0.56 -43.28
CA GLN A 171 5.59 -1.00 -42.36
C GLN A 171 5.02 -1.84 -41.22
N ILE A 172 3.90 -1.40 -40.63
CA ILE A 172 3.21 -2.13 -39.57
C ILE A 172 2.73 -3.50 -40.08
N ALA A 173 2.10 -3.55 -41.27
CA ALA A 173 1.66 -4.81 -41.87
C ALA A 173 2.82 -5.78 -42.14
N ARG A 174 3.97 -5.28 -42.64
CA ARG A 174 5.17 -6.11 -42.84
C ARG A 174 5.72 -6.67 -41.53
N PHE A 175 5.76 -5.85 -40.48
CA PHE A 175 6.21 -6.28 -39.16
C PHE A 175 5.25 -7.34 -38.59
N GLN A 176 3.94 -7.13 -38.73
CA GLN A 176 2.91 -8.11 -38.36
C GLN A 176 3.11 -9.45 -39.11
N ASP A 177 3.34 -9.40 -40.43
CA ASP A 177 3.60 -10.58 -41.25
C ASP A 177 4.85 -11.36 -40.77
N HIS A 178 5.89 -10.66 -40.33
CA HIS A 178 7.10 -11.29 -39.79
C HIS A 178 6.89 -11.92 -38.41
N LEU A 179 6.07 -11.31 -37.54
CA LEU A 179 5.74 -11.85 -36.22
C LEU A 179 4.80 -13.06 -36.28
N GLY A 180 3.94 -13.11 -37.30
CA GLY A 180 3.01 -14.22 -37.52
C GLY A 180 1.76 -14.21 -36.63
N PHE A 181 1.42 -13.07 -36.03
CA PHE A 181 0.16 -12.85 -35.31
C PHE A 181 -0.36 -11.43 -35.53
N ASP A 182 -1.66 -11.20 -35.35
CA ASP A 182 -2.26 -9.88 -35.50
C ASP A 182 -1.84 -8.94 -34.35
N LEU A 183 -1.30 -7.77 -34.70
CA LEU A 183 -0.87 -6.79 -33.70
C LEU A 183 -2.10 -6.10 -33.09
N PRO A 184 -2.11 -5.89 -31.76
CA PRO A 184 -3.14 -5.08 -31.11
C PRO A 184 -3.11 -3.63 -31.58
N GLU A 185 -4.27 -2.99 -31.56
CA GLU A 185 -4.43 -1.66 -32.15
C GLU A 185 -3.68 -0.57 -31.38
N GLU A 186 -3.53 -0.72 -30.06
CA GLU A 186 -2.73 0.16 -29.20
C GLU A 186 -1.25 0.22 -29.63
N PHE A 187 -0.65 -0.94 -29.94
CA PHE A 187 0.74 -1.05 -30.35
C PHE A 187 0.93 -0.41 -31.73
N LYS A 188 0.01 -0.67 -32.65
CA LYS A 188 0.01 -0.01 -33.96
C LYS A 188 -0.10 1.50 -33.79
N GLN A 189 -0.97 1.96 -32.89
CA GLN A 189 -1.20 3.38 -32.68
C GLN A 189 0.03 4.09 -32.10
N LEU A 190 0.73 3.49 -31.13
CA LEU A 190 2.03 3.99 -30.67
C LEU A 190 2.97 4.28 -31.85
N HIS A 191 3.17 3.27 -32.70
CA HIS A 191 4.04 3.40 -33.87
C HIS A 191 3.51 4.33 -34.97
N ARG A 192 2.19 4.55 -35.07
CA ARG A 192 1.60 5.57 -35.94
C ARG A 192 1.81 6.98 -35.41
N THR A 193 1.87 7.17 -34.10
CA THR A 193 2.19 8.48 -33.51
C THR A 193 3.69 8.76 -33.67
N PHE A 194 4.55 7.82 -33.28
CA PHE A 194 6.00 7.88 -33.51
C PHE A 194 6.60 6.47 -33.48
N SER A 195 7.59 6.18 -34.32
CA SER A 195 8.22 4.86 -34.35
C SER A 195 9.65 4.90 -33.84
N GLY A 196 9.84 4.50 -32.58
CA GLY A 196 11.13 4.54 -31.89
C GLY A 196 11.63 5.96 -31.68
N GLN A 197 12.95 6.09 -31.54
CA GLN A 197 13.62 7.38 -31.42
C GLN A 197 14.74 7.57 -32.46
N LEU A 198 15.15 8.82 -32.62
CA LEU A 198 16.30 9.26 -33.38
C LEU A 198 17.52 9.43 -32.45
N GLY A 199 18.67 8.92 -32.91
CA GLY A 199 19.93 8.99 -32.18
C GLY A 199 20.08 7.92 -31.09
N GLN A 200 21.30 7.83 -30.54
CA GLN A 200 21.73 6.78 -29.62
C GLN A 200 21.73 7.22 -28.14
N GLY A 201 21.30 8.45 -27.83
CA GLY A 201 21.22 8.92 -26.44
C GLY A 201 20.03 8.31 -25.68
N PRO A 202 19.98 8.42 -24.35
CA PRO A 202 18.79 8.07 -23.58
C PRO A 202 17.66 9.08 -23.82
N PHE A 203 16.41 8.63 -23.76
CA PHE A 203 15.19 9.44 -23.78
C PHE A 203 14.75 9.76 -22.34
N PHE A 204 14.77 8.73 -21.48
CA PHE A 204 14.52 8.81 -20.05
C PHE A 204 15.74 8.30 -19.27
N GLY A 205 16.04 8.93 -18.13
CA GLY A 205 17.03 8.49 -17.15
C GLY A 205 18.38 8.08 -17.75
N VAL A 206 19.02 7.10 -17.11
CA VAL A 206 20.27 6.49 -17.61
C VAL A 206 19.91 5.30 -18.51
N GLY A 207 20.11 5.47 -19.82
CA GLY A 207 20.16 4.38 -20.80
C GLY A 207 18.84 4.00 -21.49
N GLN A 208 17.68 4.55 -21.11
CA GLN A 208 16.39 4.12 -21.71
C GLN A 208 16.14 4.76 -23.07
N CYS A 209 15.62 3.99 -24.03
CA CYS A 209 15.34 4.45 -25.39
C CYS A 209 14.14 3.75 -26.02
N PHE A 210 13.41 4.46 -26.88
CA PHE A 210 12.30 3.87 -27.66
C PHE A 210 12.82 3.07 -28.86
N LEU A 211 12.24 1.90 -29.08
CA LEU A 211 12.56 1.02 -30.20
C LEU A 211 11.61 1.27 -31.37
N ASN A 212 12.15 1.35 -32.59
CA ASN A 212 11.36 1.27 -33.81
C ASN A 212 11.15 -0.20 -34.23
N LEU A 213 10.21 -0.47 -35.15
CA LEU A 213 9.84 -1.83 -35.56
C LEU A 213 11.04 -2.74 -35.94
N GLU A 214 12.08 -2.21 -36.60
CA GLU A 214 13.29 -2.99 -36.95
C GLU A 214 14.15 -3.30 -35.72
N GLN A 215 14.26 -2.34 -34.79
CA GLN A 215 14.97 -2.53 -33.54
C GLN A 215 14.25 -3.51 -32.60
N ILE A 216 12.92 -3.58 -32.66
CA ILE A 216 12.12 -4.57 -31.91
C ILE A 216 12.46 -5.98 -32.41
N GLU A 217 12.47 -6.21 -33.73
CA GLU A 217 12.90 -7.51 -34.28
C GLU A 217 14.34 -7.86 -33.87
N GLN A 218 15.23 -6.87 -33.84
CA GLN A 218 16.60 -7.08 -33.40
C GLN A 218 16.69 -7.43 -31.92
N ALA A 219 15.96 -6.73 -31.04
CA ALA A 219 15.91 -7.01 -29.62
C ALA A 219 15.41 -8.44 -29.34
N GLN A 220 14.35 -8.88 -30.03
CA GLN A 220 13.88 -10.26 -29.90
C GLN A 220 14.93 -11.29 -30.34
N ARG A 221 15.66 -11.02 -31.43
CA ARG A 221 16.77 -11.87 -31.87
C ARG A 221 17.90 -11.92 -30.84
N ASP A 222 18.24 -10.78 -30.24
CA ASP A 222 19.30 -10.68 -29.24
C ASP A 222 18.92 -11.43 -27.95
N ILE A 223 17.69 -11.28 -27.47
CA ILE A 223 17.16 -12.02 -26.30
C ILE A 223 17.19 -13.53 -26.58
N VAL A 224 16.65 -13.98 -27.72
CA VAL A 224 16.66 -15.42 -28.05
C VAL A 224 18.09 -15.96 -28.17
N ALA A 225 19.00 -15.22 -28.81
CA ALA A 225 20.39 -15.64 -28.91
C ALA A 225 21.08 -15.72 -27.53
N PHE A 226 20.76 -14.80 -26.62
CA PHE A 226 21.21 -14.82 -25.23
C PHE A 226 20.68 -16.06 -24.50
N LEU A 227 19.38 -16.34 -24.60
CA LEU A 227 18.76 -17.50 -23.96
C LEU A 227 19.31 -18.82 -24.49
N GLU A 228 19.48 -18.95 -25.81
CA GLU A 228 20.08 -20.15 -26.42
C GLU A 228 21.53 -20.34 -25.97
N ALA A 229 22.31 -19.27 -25.84
CA ALA A 229 23.71 -19.33 -25.42
C ALA A 229 23.89 -19.70 -23.94
N ASN A 230 22.99 -19.27 -23.05
CA ASN A 230 23.13 -19.48 -21.61
C ASN A 230 22.29 -20.66 -21.07
N PHE A 231 21.11 -20.91 -21.63
CA PHE A 231 20.17 -21.93 -21.15
C PHE A 231 19.94 -23.09 -22.13
N GLY A 232 20.50 -23.03 -23.34
CA GLY A 232 20.40 -24.07 -24.37
C GLY A 232 19.09 -24.03 -25.15
N ALA A 233 18.92 -24.96 -26.10
CA ALA A 233 17.77 -24.97 -27.01
C ALA A 233 16.42 -25.22 -26.34
N ASN A 234 16.41 -25.69 -25.08
CA ASN A 234 15.21 -25.92 -24.27
C ASN A 234 14.93 -24.79 -23.28
N TRP A 235 15.47 -23.58 -23.52
CA TRP A 235 15.17 -22.40 -22.69
C TRP A 235 13.67 -22.12 -22.56
N MET A 236 12.85 -22.50 -23.55
CA MET A 236 11.38 -22.37 -23.52
C MET A 236 10.71 -23.26 -22.46
N GLU A 237 11.39 -24.29 -21.98
CA GLU A 237 10.90 -25.18 -20.90
C GLU A 237 11.42 -24.73 -19.52
N LYS A 238 12.18 -23.63 -19.46
CA LYS A 238 12.71 -23.08 -18.22
C LYS A 238 11.72 -22.10 -17.60
N GLN A 239 11.62 -22.19 -16.29
CA GLN A 239 10.82 -21.33 -15.45
C GLN A 239 11.75 -20.61 -14.48
N LEU A 240 11.34 -19.43 -14.05
CA LEU A 240 11.93 -18.70 -12.94
C LEU A 240 11.61 -19.44 -11.64
N PRO A 241 12.52 -19.44 -10.64
CA PRO A 241 12.24 -20.01 -9.33
C PRO A 241 10.98 -19.39 -8.71
N GLU A 242 10.09 -20.21 -8.14
CA GLU A 242 8.82 -19.77 -7.54
C GLU A 242 9.04 -18.69 -6.46
N ASP A 243 10.08 -18.84 -5.63
CA ASP A 243 10.44 -17.86 -4.59
C ASP A 243 10.82 -16.47 -5.14
N ASN A 244 11.15 -16.36 -6.44
CA ASN A 244 11.60 -15.13 -7.08
C ASN A 244 10.60 -14.59 -8.12
N PHE A 245 9.46 -15.26 -8.34
CA PHE A 245 8.46 -14.88 -9.34
C PHE A 245 7.15 -14.51 -8.66
N MET A 246 7.02 -13.24 -8.29
CA MET A 246 5.91 -12.72 -7.48
C MET A 246 4.62 -12.49 -8.28
N ASP A 247 4.69 -12.48 -9.63
CA ASP A 247 3.57 -12.13 -10.52
C ASP A 247 2.90 -13.37 -11.16
N GLU A 248 2.89 -14.50 -10.43
CA GLU A 248 2.23 -15.73 -10.88
C GLU A 248 0.71 -15.51 -11.05
N GLY A 249 0.16 -15.98 -12.16
CA GLY A 249 -1.25 -15.75 -12.54
C GLY A 249 -1.44 -14.53 -13.44
N GLU A 250 -0.63 -13.48 -13.30
CA GLU A 250 -0.65 -12.31 -14.18
C GLU A 250 0.25 -12.48 -15.41
N ILE A 251 1.48 -12.93 -15.18
CA ILE A 251 2.49 -13.17 -16.23
C ILE A 251 2.80 -14.66 -16.28
N LYS A 252 2.94 -15.23 -17.49
CA LYS A 252 3.35 -16.63 -17.62
C LYS A 252 4.77 -16.80 -17.11
N ASN A 253 4.97 -17.72 -16.17
CA ASN A 253 6.31 -18.08 -15.69
C ASN A 253 7.12 -18.78 -16.80
N GLN A 254 7.84 -17.96 -17.57
CA GLN A 254 8.75 -18.34 -18.65
C GLN A 254 9.78 -17.22 -18.86
N LEU A 255 10.93 -17.54 -19.46
CA LEU A 255 12.00 -16.54 -19.64
C LEU A 255 11.68 -15.49 -20.71
N PHE A 256 10.95 -15.88 -21.77
CA PHE A 256 10.59 -14.98 -22.86
C PHE A 256 9.45 -15.54 -23.73
N SER A 257 8.54 -14.68 -24.21
CA SER A 257 7.62 -14.98 -25.30
C SER A 257 7.90 -14.12 -26.51
N ARG A 258 7.76 -14.64 -27.73
CA ARG A 258 7.83 -13.82 -28.96
C ARG A 258 6.69 -12.81 -29.07
N LYS A 259 5.65 -12.96 -28.25
CA LYS A 259 4.55 -12.02 -28.11
C LYS A 259 4.79 -10.95 -27.05
N TRP A 260 5.90 -11.05 -26.30
CA TRP A 260 6.41 -9.96 -25.47
C TRP A 260 7.19 -9.01 -26.39
N LEU A 261 6.53 -7.94 -26.82
CA LEU A 261 7.09 -7.00 -27.79
C LEU A 261 7.78 -5.85 -27.07
N PRO A 262 9.13 -5.78 -27.04
CA PRO A 262 9.83 -4.67 -26.41
C PRO A 262 9.54 -3.38 -27.17
N PHE A 263 9.16 -2.31 -26.49
CA PHE A 263 8.98 -0.98 -27.09
C PHE A 263 9.96 0.05 -26.52
N MET A 264 10.56 -0.25 -25.37
CA MET A 264 11.75 0.43 -24.87
C MET A 264 12.84 -0.55 -24.48
N MET A 265 14.08 -0.09 -24.53
CA MET A 265 15.26 -0.80 -24.04
C MET A 265 16.08 0.13 -23.16
N GLN A 266 16.63 -0.41 -22.08
CA GLN A 266 17.64 0.23 -21.25
C GLN A 266 18.97 -0.51 -21.37
N GLU A 267 20.07 0.22 -21.49
CA GLU A 267 21.42 -0.36 -21.45
C GLU A 267 22.26 0.33 -20.37
N ILE A 268 22.74 -0.45 -19.39
CA ILE A 268 23.61 -0.01 -18.30
C ILE A 268 24.83 -0.93 -18.29
N GLU A 269 26.03 -0.37 -18.45
CA GLU A 269 27.30 -1.13 -18.43
C GLU A 269 27.35 -2.35 -19.38
N GLY A 270 26.53 -2.35 -20.43
CA GLY A 270 26.42 -3.43 -21.42
C GLY A 270 25.37 -4.49 -21.09
N GLU A 271 24.69 -4.38 -19.95
CA GLU A 271 23.50 -5.16 -19.59
C GLU A 271 22.26 -4.47 -20.13
N LYS A 272 21.34 -5.28 -20.70
CA LYS A 272 20.13 -4.77 -21.35
C LYS A 272 18.90 -5.25 -20.61
N SER A 273 17.98 -4.33 -20.34
CA SER A 273 16.61 -4.64 -19.91
C SER A 273 15.61 -4.02 -20.88
N TYR A 274 14.39 -4.55 -20.86
CA TYR A 274 13.36 -4.21 -21.84
C TYR A 274 12.04 -3.96 -21.16
N LEU A 275 11.33 -2.93 -21.60
CA LEU A 275 9.91 -2.76 -21.30
C LEU A 275 9.12 -3.28 -22.49
N CYS A 276 8.27 -4.29 -22.25
CA CYS A 276 7.56 -5.03 -23.28
C CYS A 276 6.05 -4.90 -23.13
N PHE A 277 5.33 -4.89 -24.25
CA PHE A 277 3.92 -5.26 -24.25
C PHE A 277 3.79 -6.77 -24.09
N ASP A 278 2.97 -7.21 -23.16
CA ASP A 278 2.64 -8.61 -22.95
C ASP A 278 1.33 -8.99 -23.66
N PHE A 279 1.48 -9.59 -24.85
CA PHE A 279 0.36 -10.18 -25.60
C PHE A 279 0.22 -11.69 -25.39
N ASP A 280 0.82 -12.21 -24.32
CA ASP A 280 0.83 -13.62 -23.93
C ASP A 280 0.70 -13.80 -22.42
N ASN A 281 -0.08 -12.92 -21.79
CA ASN A 281 -0.36 -12.90 -20.35
C ASN A 281 -0.98 -14.21 -19.86
N ASP A 282 -0.90 -14.44 -18.54
CA ASP A 282 -1.53 -15.60 -17.91
C ASP A 282 -2.98 -15.29 -17.51
N GLN A 283 -3.67 -16.23 -16.86
CA GLN A 283 -5.13 -16.23 -16.67
C GLN A 283 -5.71 -14.99 -15.99
N GLU A 284 -4.94 -14.36 -15.10
CA GLU A 284 -5.36 -13.20 -14.30
C GLU A 284 -4.79 -11.88 -14.88
N GLY A 285 -3.83 -11.97 -15.80
CA GLY A 285 -3.18 -10.81 -16.41
C GLY A 285 -4.08 -10.05 -17.39
N THR A 286 -3.73 -8.78 -17.62
CA THR A 286 -4.42 -7.94 -18.61
C THR A 286 -3.74 -8.06 -19.97
N PHE A 287 -4.49 -8.36 -21.02
CA PHE A 287 -3.95 -8.43 -22.38
C PHE A 287 -3.40 -7.07 -22.82
N GLY A 288 -2.11 -6.99 -23.13
CA GLY A 288 -1.43 -5.73 -23.48
C GLY A 288 -0.80 -4.99 -22.29
N GLN A 289 -0.79 -5.58 -21.10
CA GLN A 289 -0.04 -5.08 -19.94
C GLN A 289 1.44 -4.89 -20.27
N LEU A 290 2.10 -3.99 -19.54
CA LEU A 290 3.52 -3.70 -19.71
C LEU A 290 4.33 -4.45 -18.66
N ILE A 291 5.34 -5.19 -19.12
CA ILE A 291 6.22 -6.00 -18.29
C ILE A 291 7.69 -5.62 -18.48
N GLY A 292 8.47 -5.72 -17.42
CA GLY A 292 9.92 -5.62 -17.42
C GLY A 292 10.52 -6.98 -17.73
N VAL A 293 11.53 -7.01 -18.59
CA VAL A 293 12.32 -8.22 -18.86
C VAL A 293 13.79 -7.85 -18.74
N THR A 294 14.46 -8.42 -17.74
CA THR A 294 15.90 -8.22 -17.48
C THR A 294 16.62 -9.56 -17.59
N PRO A 295 17.11 -9.92 -18.80
CA PRO A 295 17.78 -11.19 -19.00
C PRO A 295 19.10 -11.27 -18.22
N HIS A 296 19.25 -12.35 -17.45
CA HIS A 296 20.49 -12.67 -16.75
C HIS A 296 20.91 -14.13 -16.99
N LYS A 297 22.21 -14.43 -16.86
CA LYS A 297 22.75 -15.79 -17.11
C LYS A 297 22.47 -16.77 -15.95
N ASP A 298 22.20 -16.21 -14.78
CA ASP A 298 21.79 -16.90 -13.58
C ASP A 298 20.27 -16.72 -13.41
N LEU A 299 19.54 -17.83 -13.28
CA LEU A 299 18.08 -17.84 -13.21
C LEU A 299 17.56 -17.14 -11.95
N GLU A 300 18.32 -17.17 -10.85
CA GLU A 300 17.93 -16.49 -9.61
C GLU A 300 17.95 -14.95 -9.74
N GLN A 301 18.68 -14.43 -10.74
CA GLN A 301 18.83 -13.00 -11.03
C GLN A 301 18.13 -12.60 -12.34
N TYR A 302 17.45 -13.54 -13.01
CA TYR A 302 16.66 -13.24 -14.20
C TYR A 302 15.32 -12.66 -13.75
N GLU A 303 14.98 -11.47 -14.22
CA GLU A 303 13.76 -10.79 -13.78
C GLU A 303 12.74 -10.70 -14.93
N VAL A 304 11.50 -11.09 -14.62
CA VAL A 304 10.31 -10.74 -15.38
C VAL A 304 9.31 -10.21 -14.37
N SER A 305 8.88 -8.96 -14.54
CA SER A 305 8.03 -8.29 -13.56
C SER A 305 6.93 -7.47 -14.21
N PHE A 306 5.76 -7.41 -13.57
CA PHE A 306 4.69 -6.50 -13.95
C PHE A 306 5.13 -5.04 -13.74
N VAL A 307 4.74 -4.14 -14.64
CA VAL A 307 5.10 -2.72 -14.55
C VAL A 307 3.87 -1.81 -14.62
N PHE A 308 3.03 -1.96 -15.64
CA PHE A 308 1.80 -1.17 -15.78
C PHE A 308 0.67 -2.00 -16.41
N PRO A 309 -0.60 -1.70 -16.10
CA PRO A 309 -1.75 -2.40 -16.72
C PRO A 309 -1.85 -2.20 -18.25
N GLY A 310 -1.17 -1.20 -18.81
CA GLY A 310 -1.12 -0.96 -20.26
C GLY A 310 -0.50 0.38 -20.63
N LEU A 311 -0.43 0.67 -21.93
CA LEU A 311 0.22 1.88 -22.45
C LEU A 311 -0.43 3.18 -21.96
N PHE A 312 -1.76 3.20 -21.82
CA PHE A 312 -2.47 4.36 -21.29
C PHE A 312 -1.96 4.75 -19.89
N HIS A 313 -1.88 3.80 -18.96
CA HIS A 313 -1.43 4.04 -17.59
C HIS A 313 0.03 4.53 -17.54
N TRP A 314 0.90 3.92 -18.35
CA TRP A 314 2.29 4.35 -18.46
C TRP A 314 2.44 5.78 -18.99
N LEU A 315 1.68 6.14 -20.04
CA LEU A 315 1.68 7.50 -20.60
C LEU A 315 1.09 8.51 -19.62
N SER A 316 -0.03 8.20 -18.97
CA SER A 316 -0.65 9.06 -17.97
C SER A 316 0.31 9.37 -16.82
N GLY A 317 0.97 8.35 -16.25
CA GLY A 317 1.98 8.55 -15.20
C GLY A 317 3.20 9.35 -15.68
N THR A 318 3.61 9.17 -16.93
CA THR A 318 4.72 9.92 -17.53
C THR A 318 4.37 11.39 -17.77
N ILE A 319 3.18 11.67 -18.33
CA ILE A 319 2.68 13.04 -18.56
C ILE A 319 2.55 13.77 -17.24
N GLU A 320 1.86 13.16 -16.27
CA GLU A 320 1.68 13.71 -14.94
C GLU A 320 3.04 13.98 -14.28
N GLY A 321 3.98 13.03 -14.37
CA GLY A 321 5.34 13.19 -13.86
C GLY A 321 6.04 14.42 -14.42
N ILE A 322 5.92 14.68 -15.73
CA ILE A 322 6.50 15.86 -16.39
C ILE A 322 5.78 17.14 -15.94
N GLU A 323 4.44 17.14 -15.91
CA GLU A 323 3.63 18.31 -15.56
C GLU A 323 3.78 18.74 -14.10
N THR A 324 3.92 17.76 -13.18
CA THR A 324 4.14 18.01 -11.75
C THR A 324 5.61 18.25 -11.40
N GLY A 325 6.53 18.12 -12.36
CA GLY A 325 7.97 18.27 -12.13
C GLY A 325 8.63 17.10 -11.38
N ARG A 326 7.99 15.93 -11.32
CA ARG A 326 8.62 14.66 -10.92
C ARG A 326 9.52 14.09 -12.01
N MET A 327 9.41 14.60 -13.23
CA MET A 327 10.28 14.33 -14.35
C MET A 327 10.62 15.65 -15.01
N ALA A 328 11.91 15.89 -15.32
CA ALA A 328 12.32 17.12 -15.97
C ALA A 328 13.38 16.88 -17.03
N TYR A 329 13.31 17.65 -18.09
CA TYR A 329 14.35 17.67 -19.11
C TYR A 329 15.64 18.29 -18.56
N SER A 330 16.73 17.55 -18.67
CA SER A 330 18.08 17.97 -18.31
C SER A 330 18.84 18.39 -19.57
N GLU A 331 19.16 19.67 -19.69
CA GLU A 331 19.98 20.17 -20.82
C GLU A 331 21.39 19.58 -20.81
N GLU A 332 21.96 19.33 -19.63
CA GLU A 332 23.30 18.77 -19.47
C GLU A 332 23.37 17.32 -19.97
N LYS A 333 22.42 16.49 -19.53
CA LYS A 333 22.38 15.07 -19.89
C LYS A 333 21.60 14.80 -21.18
N ASN A 334 20.88 15.80 -21.69
CA ASN A 334 20.01 15.72 -22.87
C ASN A 334 19.03 14.53 -22.82
N THR A 335 18.39 14.36 -21.67
CA THR A 335 17.43 13.30 -21.34
C THR A 335 16.35 13.84 -20.40
N ILE A 336 15.20 13.19 -20.30
CA ILE A 336 14.25 13.45 -19.21
C ILE A 336 14.70 12.65 -18.00
N GLU A 337 15.04 13.34 -16.91
CA GLU A 337 15.44 12.71 -15.66
C GLU A 337 14.22 12.52 -14.78
N PHE A 338 14.15 11.36 -14.12
CA PHE A 338 13.20 11.14 -13.04
C PHE A 338 13.68 11.93 -11.84
N LEU A 339 13.03 13.06 -11.58
CA LEU A 339 13.13 13.80 -10.35
C LEU A 339 12.27 13.06 -9.32
N SER A 340 12.75 11.88 -8.90
CA SER A 340 12.29 11.32 -7.62
C SER A 340 12.38 12.45 -6.59
N ARG A 341 11.43 12.55 -5.65
CA ARG A 341 11.87 13.01 -4.33
C ARG A 341 13.02 12.07 -4.00
N SER A 342 14.20 12.65 -3.98
CA SER A 342 15.49 12.00 -4.05
C SER A 342 15.49 10.62 -3.39
N PHE A 343 15.80 9.55 -4.13
CA PHE A 343 16.69 8.53 -3.58
C PHE A 343 18.14 9.00 -3.73
N GLU A 344 18.37 10.29 -3.45
CA GLU A 344 19.61 10.63 -2.77
C GLU A 344 19.36 10.21 -1.33
N PRO A 345 20.26 9.42 -0.72
CA PRO A 345 20.11 9.06 0.67
C PRO A 345 19.82 10.32 1.48
N ALA A 346 18.90 10.28 2.45
CA ALA A 346 18.63 11.48 3.23
C ALA A 346 19.89 11.79 4.06
N TYR A 347 20.49 12.94 3.80
CA TYR A 347 21.62 13.46 4.55
C TYR A 347 21.17 14.69 5.32
N TYR A 348 21.73 14.86 6.52
CA TYR A 348 21.79 16.18 7.09
C TYR A 348 22.70 17.06 6.25
N GLU A 349 22.26 18.27 5.97
CA GLU A 349 23.15 19.31 5.47
C GLU A 349 24.29 19.54 6.49
N GLN A 350 25.43 20.04 6.03
CA GLN A 350 26.59 20.23 6.92
C GLN A 350 26.23 21.05 8.19
N GLU A 351 25.45 22.12 8.01
CA GLU A 351 25.00 22.99 9.11
C GLU A 351 23.99 22.28 10.04
N GLU A 352 23.13 21.41 9.50
CA GLU A 352 22.20 20.60 10.29
C GLU A 352 22.95 19.57 11.13
N ARG A 353 23.94 18.89 10.53
CA ARG A 353 24.79 17.93 11.24
C ARG A 353 25.60 18.61 12.34
N GLU A 354 26.21 19.76 12.06
CA GLU A 354 26.95 20.53 13.07
C GLU A 354 26.06 20.95 14.25
N ALA A 355 24.82 21.37 13.98
CA ALA A 355 23.85 21.71 15.02
C ALA A 355 23.40 20.49 15.83
N LEU A 356 23.16 19.35 15.18
CA LEU A 356 22.85 18.08 15.85
C LEU A 356 24.01 17.65 16.77
N GLU A 357 25.24 17.68 16.27
CA GLU A 357 26.42 17.32 17.05
C GLU A 357 26.66 18.26 18.23
N GLU A 358 26.46 19.58 18.05
CA GLU A 358 26.56 20.56 19.14
C GLU A 358 25.49 20.30 20.20
N TYR A 359 24.25 20.04 19.79
CA TYR A 359 23.17 19.66 20.70
C TYR A 359 23.51 18.37 21.48
N ILE A 360 24.05 17.35 20.80
CA ILE A 360 24.44 16.10 21.46
C ILE A 360 25.55 16.35 22.49
N LYS A 361 26.58 17.12 22.12
CA LYS A 361 27.69 17.49 23.01
C LYS A 361 27.22 18.29 24.22
N GLU A 362 26.23 19.15 24.03
CA GLU A 362 25.67 20.00 25.07
C GLU A 362 24.77 19.24 26.05
N ASN A 363 23.95 18.28 25.57
CA ASN A 363 22.87 17.67 26.35
C ASN A 363 23.14 16.22 26.79
N PHE A 364 23.84 15.42 25.98
CA PHE A 364 24.16 14.02 26.31
C PHE A 364 25.61 13.83 26.76
N GLY A 365 26.55 14.54 26.12
CA GLY A 365 27.95 14.60 26.50
C GLY A 365 28.93 14.58 25.33
N GLN A 366 30.21 14.77 25.65
CA GLN A 366 31.28 14.78 24.64
C GLN A 366 31.49 13.40 24.02
N PHE A 367 31.68 13.35 22.71
CA PHE A 367 32.02 12.15 21.96
C PHE A 367 33.22 12.43 21.05
N ASP A 368 34.14 11.46 21.00
CA ASP A 368 35.26 11.43 20.06
C ASP A 368 35.17 10.22 19.11
N GLU A 369 34.23 9.31 19.36
CA GLU A 369 34.04 8.08 18.58
C GLU A 369 32.68 8.13 17.88
N VAL A 370 32.72 8.00 16.57
CA VAL A 370 31.54 7.87 15.70
C VAL A 370 31.70 6.59 14.92
N PHE A 371 30.69 5.73 14.96
CA PHE A 371 30.61 4.59 14.07
C PHE A 371 30.00 5.07 12.76
N HIS A 372 30.84 5.23 11.74
CA HIS A 372 30.39 5.70 10.43
C HIS A 372 29.77 4.59 9.61
N GLU A 373 28.66 4.90 8.95
CA GLU A 373 28.07 3.99 7.97
C GLU A 373 28.91 3.98 6.68
N LEU A 374 29.27 2.77 6.20
CA LEU A 374 30.19 2.61 5.06
C LEU A 374 29.48 2.67 3.70
N VAL A 375 28.21 2.27 3.65
CA VAL A 375 27.36 2.24 2.46
C VAL A 375 25.95 2.68 2.89
N SER A 376 25.37 3.63 2.18
CA SER A 376 24.10 4.27 2.53
C SER A 376 23.21 4.30 1.29
N ASP A 377 22.28 3.35 1.22
CA ASP A 377 21.36 3.22 0.09
C ASP A 377 20.11 4.11 0.26
N ASP A 378 19.80 4.50 1.51
CA ASP A 378 18.54 5.15 1.92
C ASP A 378 18.76 6.37 2.86
N ILE A 379 19.52 6.20 3.93
CA ILE A 379 19.96 7.23 4.88
C ILE A 379 21.43 6.97 5.23
N HIS A 380 22.16 8.02 5.59
CA HIS A 380 23.48 7.89 6.18
C HIS A 380 23.39 7.93 7.69
N CYS A 381 23.20 6.77 8.31
CA CYS A 381 22.98 6.64 9.74
C CYS A 381 24.31 6.37 10.46
N ASP A 382 24.98 7.44 10.86
CA ASP A 382 26.09 7.37 11.81
C ASP A 382 25.58 7.04 13.22
N ILE A 383 26.46 6.52 14.08
CA ILE A 383 26.15 6.31 15.50
C ILE A 383 27.20 7.02 16.35
N TYR A 384 26.76 8.06 17.07
CA TYR A 384 27.57 8.82 18.01
C TYR A 384 27.72 8.06 19.33
N ILE A 385 28.95 7.88 19.82
CA ILE A 385 29.23 7.11 21.03
C ILE A 385 29.73 8.04 22.14
N VAL A 386 28.84 8.36 23.07
CA VAL A 386 29.17 9.13 24.27
C VAL A 386 29.66 8.18 25.37
N LYS A 387 30.90 8.35 25.82
CA LYS A 387 31.54 7.46 26.82
C LYS A 387 31.01 7.71 28.24
N PRO A 388 31.08 6.71 29.13
CA PRO A 388 30.78 6.89 30.55
C PRO A 388 31.68 7.94 31.21
N THR A 389 31.11 8.71 32.14
CA THR A 389 31.84 9.54 33.11
C THR A 389 31.50 9.10 34.55
N PRO A 390 32.27 9.52 35.57
CA PRO A 390 31.92 9.22 36.96
C PRO A 390 30.51 9.70 37.37
N GLU A 391 30.03 10.79 36.78
CA GLU A 391 28.69 11.36 37.03
C GLU A 391 27.59 10.69 36.18
N ARG A 392 27.93 10.26 34.95
CA ARG A 392 27.06 9.54 34.01
C ARG A 392 27.71 8.22 33.61
N ASN A 393 27.61 7.22 34.48
CA ASN A 393 28.40 5.99 34.39
C ASN A 393 27.79 4.93 33.43
N TYR A 394 27.49 5.33 32.19
CA TYR A 394 26.99 4.47 31.12
C TYR A 394 27.40 5.05 29.75
N TYR A 395 27.44 4.19 28.74
CA TYR A 395 27.53 4.63 27.34
C TYR A 395 26.18 5.15 26.88
N THR A 396 26.16 6.16 26.02
CA THR A 396 24.97 6.60 25.29
C THR A 396 25.29 6.54 23.81
N LEU A 397 24.56 5.70 23.07
CA LEU A 397 24.64 5.58 21.62
C LEU A 397 23.45 6.32 21.02
N ILE A 398 23.71 7.17 20.02
CA ILE A 398 22.70 8.04 19.42
C ILE A 398 22.83 7.95 17.91
N THR A 399 21.72 7.74 17.20
CA THR A 399 21.73 7.81 15.73
C THR A 399 22.00 9.24 15.27
N GLY A 400 22.69 9.35 14.14
CA GLY A 400 23.06 10.60 13.49
C GLY A 400 22.76 10.51 12.01
N GLY A 401 21.48 10.54 11.67
CA GLY A 401 21.04 10.41 10.28
C GLY A 401 19.60 9.99 10.10
N MET A 402 18.97 9.38 11.11
CA MET A 402 17.56 9.01 11.03
C MET A 402 16.68 10.24 10.84
N GLY A 403 16.97 11.33 11.55
CA GLY A 403 16.18 12.57 11.46
C GLY A 403 16.45 13.40 10.20
N ALA A 404 17.32 12.92 9.30
CA ALA A 404 17.41 13.48 7.94
C ALA A 404 16.20 13.07 7.09
N TYR A 405 15.59 11.92 7.38
CA TYR A 405 14.41 11.41 6.70
C TYR A 405 13.12 11.89 7.38
N GLN A 406 12.12 12.25 6.56
CA GLN A 406 10.80 12.67 7.03
C GLN A 406 9.86 11.44 7.10
N MET A 407 9.56 10.96 8.31
CA MET A 407 8.65 9.83 8.52
C MET A 407 7.21 10.14 8.11
N ASN A 408 6.46 9.12 7.70
CA ASN A 408 5.06 9.24 7.32
C ASN A 408 4.15 9.24 8.56
N ILE A 409 3.80 10.44 9.03
CA ILE A 409 2.92 10.64 10.19
C ILE A 409 1.47 10.87 9.71
N PRO A 410 0.49 10.07 10.16
CA PRO A 410 -0.93 10.26 9.84
C PRO A 410 -1.47 11.63 10.26
N GLU A 411 -2.45 12.12 9.50
CA GLU A 411 -3.11 13.40 9.79
C GLU A 411 -3.78 13.36 11.18
N GLY A 412 -3.50 14.37 12.01
CA GLY A 412 -4.03 14.47 13.39
C GLY A 412 -3.11 13.93 14.49
N PHE A 413 -1.97 13.32 14.17
CA PHE A 413 -0.99 12.89 15.16
C PHE A 413 -0.05 14.05 15.56
N SER A 414 0.18 14.24 16.86
CA SER A 414 1.09 15.26 17.38
C SER A 414 2.49 14.71 17.57
N GLY A 415 3.48 15.29 16.89
CA GLY A 415 4.89 14.92 17.01
C GLY A 415 5.70 15.50 15.86
N SER A 416 7.02 15.27 15.87
CA SER A 416 7.85 15.59 14.72
C SER A 416 7.98 14.38 13.79
N PRO A 417 7.96 14.60 12.45
CA PRO A 417 8.31 13.56 11.49
C PRO A 417 9.81 13.25 11.44
N PHE A 418 10.64 13.92 12.25
CA PHE A 418 12.08 13.70 12.32
C PHE A 418 12.47 13.21 13.73
N ALA A 419 13.20 12.09 13.80
CA ALA A 419 13.62 11.52 15.07
C ALA A 419 15.04 10.94 15.04
N GLU A 420 15.69 10.86 16.20
CA GLU A 420 16.89 10.06 16.43
C GLU A 420 16.64 9.06 17.57
N MET A 421 17.24 7.88 17.47
CA MET A 421 17.17 6.83 18.47
C MET A 421 18.34 6.92 19.44
N VAL A 422 18.08 6.65 20.72
CA VAL A 422 19.04 6.67 21.81
C VAL A 422 19.01 5.32 22.54
N ILE A 423 20.17 4.77 22.90
CA ILE A 423 20.24 3.63 23.83
C ILE A 423 21.39 3.80 24.80
N ASN A 424 21.13 3.55 26.09
CA ASN A 424 22.16 3.61 27.12
C ASN A 424 22.63 2.21 27.52
N LEU A 425 23.95 2.00 27.53
CA LEU A 425 24.57 0.71 27.79
C LEU A 425 25.48 0.78 29.03
N PRO A 426 25.65 -0.31 29.80
CA PRO A 426 26.53 -0.36 30.95
C PRO A 426 27.97 0.09 30.63
N PRO A 427 28.71 0.65 31.61
CA PRO A 427 30.05 1.19 31.37
C PRO A 427 31.10 0.13 31.02
N ASP A 428 30.79 -1.15 31.23
CA ASP A 428 31.58 -2.31 30.86
C ASP A 428 31.12 -2.99 29.55
N TRP A 429 30.12 -2.42 28.85
CA TRP A 429 29.65 -2.93 27.57
C TRP A 429 30.74 -2.84 26.49
N ASN A 430 30.94 -3.91 25.72
CA ASN A 430 31.94 -3.93 24.67
C ASN A 430 31.38 -3.42 23.34
N VAL A 431 31.26 -2.09 23.21
CA VAL A 431 30.71 -1.41 22.02
C VAL A 431 31.50 -1.62 20.71
N LYS A 432 32.68 -2.26 20.77
CA LYS A 432 33.53 -2.59 19.59
C LYS A 432 33.49 -4.07 19.22
N SER A 433 32.73 -4.87 19.95
CA SER A 433 32.58 -6.30 19.68
C SER A 433 31.66 -6.52 18.48
N GLU A 434 32.01 -7.47 17.61
CA GLU A 434 31.15 -7.95 16.52
C GLU A 434 30.32 -9.17 16.95
N ALA A 435 30.47 -9.66 18.19
CA ALA A 435 29.65 -10.75 18.71
C ALA A 435 28.21 -10.27 18.97
N GLU A 436 27.20 -11.00 18.50
CA GLU A 436 25.80 -10.55 18.53
C GLU A 436 25.31 -10.14 19.93
N LYS A 437 25.72 -10.86 20.99
CA LYS A 437 25.42 -10.52 22.39
C LYS A 437 25.81 -9.09 22.80
N ASP A 438 26.82 -8.52 22.15
CA ASP A 438 27.32 -7.17 22.39
C ASP A 438 26.91 -6.20 21.26
N TYR A 439 26.64 -6.71 20.05
CA TYR A 439 26.40 -5.95 18.82
C TYR A 439 24.92 -5.62 18.57
N TRP A 440 23.97 -6.40 19.10
CA TRP A 440 22.54 -6.19 18.87
C TRP A 440 22.06 -4.75 19.14
N PRO A 441 22.57 -3.96 20.12
CA PRO A 441 22.11 -2.58 20.30
C PRO A 441 22.38 -1.71 19.07
N MET A 442 23.56 -1.89 18.46
CA MET A 442 23.97 -1.17 17.26
C MET A 442 23.11 -1.57 16.06
N ARG A 443 22.86 -2.89 15.91
CA ARG A 443 21.98 -3.44 14.87
C ARG A 443 20.58 -2.85 14.98
N TRP A 444 20.01 -2.84 16.18
CA TRP A 444 18.64 -2.36 16.40
C TRP A 444 18.48 -0.85 16.20
N LEU A 445 19.47 -0.03 16.56
CA LEU A 445 19.45 1.39 16.18
C LEU A 445 19.37 1.56 14.65
N LYS A 446 20.10 0.76 13.87
CA LYS A 446 20.06 0.78 12.40
C LYS A 446 18.75 0.25 11.83
N ILE A 447 18.19 -0.82 12.39
CA ILE A 447 16.89 -1.36 11.99
C ILE A 447 15.81 -0.29 12.23
N LEU A 448 15.76 0.29 13.43
CA LEU A 448 14.76 1.31 13.78
C LEU A 448 14.90 2.58 12.94
N ALA A 449 16.12 2.96 12.55
CA ALA A 449 16.36 4.11 11.68
C ALA A 449 15.78 3.92 10.27
N ARG A 450 15.68 2.67 9.79
CA ARG A 450 15.20 2.32 8.44
C ARG A 450 13.76 1.85 8.40
N LEU A 451 13.22 1.38 9.52
CA LEU A 451 11.83 0.91 9.62
C LEU A 451 10.79 1.91 9.05
N PRO A 452 10.87 3.24 9.32
CA PRO A 452 9.96 4.21 8.70
C PRO A 452 10.01 4.26 7.18
N ILE A 453 11.17 3.97 6.59
CA ILE A 453 11.42 4.00 5.15
C ILE A 453 10.89 2.71 4.52
N GLU A 454 11.28 1.57 5.08
CA GLU A 454 10.95 0.23 4.57
C GLU A 454 9.45 -0.07 4.64
N GLN A 455 8.76 0.47 5.64
CA GLN A 455 7.35 0.16 5.93
C GLN A 455 6.42 1.36 5.74
N ASP A 456 6.91 2.47 5.16
CA ASP A 456 6.18 3.73 5.01
C ASP A 456 5.41 4.14 6.28
N THR A 457 6.14 4.20 7.41
CA THR A 457 5.56 4.35 8.75
C THR A 457 6.28 5.43 9.57
N PHE A 458 5.96 5.54 10.86
CA PHE A 458 6.61 6.44 11.80
C PHE A 458 6.85 5.78 13.17
N LEU A 459 7.85 6.31 13.89
CA LEU A 459 8.19 5.89 15.24
C LEU A 459 7.95 7.04 16.22
N ALA A 460 7.29 6.74 17.34
CA ALA A 460 6.91 7.72 18.36
C ALA A 460 6.92 7.11 19.77
N TRP A 461 6.71 7.98 20.76
CA TRP A 461 6.59 7.59 22.17
C TRP A 461 5.54 6.48 22.37
N GLY A 462 5.89 5.46 23.14
CA GLY A 462 5.02 4.34 23.49
C GLY A 462 4.89 3.26 22.42
N HIS A 463 5.48 3.43 21.24
CA HIS A 463 5.54 2.37 20.23
C HIS A 463 6.41 1.21 20.71
N THR A 464 6.01 0.00 20.33
CA THR A 464 6.71 -1.24 20.64
C THR A 464 7.02 -1.99 19.35
N VAL A 465 8.26 -2.44 19.17
CA VAL A 465 8.72 -3.19 18.00
C VAL A 465 9.17 -4.58 18.46
N PRO A 466 8.48 -5.67 18.05
CA PRO A 466 8.88 -7.02 18.42
C PRO A 466 10.21 -7.40 17.77
N THR A 467 11.03 -8.18 18.46
CA THR A 467 12.32 -8.63 17.93
C THR A 467 12.25 -9.99 17.23
N GLY A 468 11.08 -10.64 17.25
CA GLY A 468 10.84 -12.00 16.77
C GLY A 468 11.36 -13.04 17.77
N GLU A 469 12.68 -13.18 17.86
CA GLU A 469 13.36 -14.05 18.83
C GLU A 469 13.98 -13.22 19.98
N PRO A 470 14.26 -13.82 21.15
CA PRO A 470 14.97 -13.13 22.21
C PRO A 470 16.33 -12.58 21.76
N LEU A 471 16.67 -11.35 22.15
CA LEU A 471 17.99 -10.77 21.86
C LEU A 471 19.10 -11.65 22.45
N GLU A 472 20.14 -11.91 21.67
CA GLU A 472 21.23 -12.84 22.03
C GLU A 472 21.77 -12.58 23.44
N GLY A 473 21.74 -13.60 24.29
CA GLY A 473 22.21 -13.51 25.68
C GLY A 473 21.22 -12.85 26.65
N THR A 474 19.98 -12.61 26.24
CA THR A 474 18.91 -12.03 27.07
C THR A 474 17.60 -12.81 26.90
N LEU A 475 16.54 -12.39 27.59
CA LEU A 475 15.16 -12.84 27.38
C LEU A 475 14.24 -11.71 26.89
N PHE A 476 14.82 -10.61 26.40
CA PHE A 476 14.06 -9.50 25.86
C PHE A 476 13.60 -9.83 24.44
N THR A 477 12.31 -9.62 24.17
CA THR A 477 11.66 -9.97 22.89
C THR A 477 11.01 -8.77 22.19
N CYS A 478 11.18 -7.57 22.74
CA CYS A 478 10.55 -6.36 22.24
C CYS A 478 11.39 -5.12 22.56
N MET A 479 11.31 -4.10 21.72
CA MET A 479 11.84 -2.76 21.95
C MET A 479 10.70 -1.77 22.21
N LEU A 480 10.76 -1.02 23.30
CA LEU A 480 9.85 0.09 23.61
C LEU A 480 10.55 1.43 23.32
N LEU A 481 9.82 2.38 22.75
CA LEU A 481 10.30 3.74 22.53
C LEU A 481 9.76 4.69 23.60
N LEU A 482 10.66 5.35 24.33
CA LEU A 482 10.34 6.40 25.30
C LEU A 482 10.88 7.74 24.83
N GLY A 483 10.28 8.84 25.28
CA GLY A 483 10.84 10.17 25.09
C GLY A 483 12.19 10.25 25.83
N THR A 484 13.16 10.93 25.25
CA THR A 484 14.47 11.13 25.87
C THR A 484 14.50 12.50 26.52
N ASP A 485 15.08 12.58 27.72
CA ASP A 485 15.28 13.84 28.42
C ASP A 485 16.67 14.45 28.08
N ASP A 486 16.73 15.78 28.01
CA ASP A 486 17.96 16.54 27.90
C ASP A 486 18.65 16.72 29.28
N LYS A 487 19.77 17.46 29.33
CA LYS A 487 20.51 17.69 30.59
C LYS A 487 19.73 18.47 31.67
N LYS A 488 18.57 19.04 31.33
CA LYS A 488 17.70 19.81 32.24
C LYS A 488 16.46 19.02 32.64
N ASP A 489 16.39 17.72 32.28
CA ASP A 489 15.23 16.87 32.49
C ASP A 489 13.97 17.38 31.73
N GLU A 490 14.19 18.02 30.55
CA GLU A 490 13.14 18.42 29.60
C GLU A 490 13.16 17.51 28.36
N GLU A 491 12.08 17.43 27.58
CA GLU A 491 12.04 16.62 26.35
C GLU A 491 13.14 17.06 25.37
N ALA A 492 14.00 16.11 24.98
CA ALA A 492 15.13 16.36 24.11
C ALA A 492 14.63 16.58 22.67
N ILE A 493 14.71 17.83 22.24
CA ILE A 493 14.35 18.30 20.89
C ILE A 493 15.45 19.24 20.40
N VAL A 494 16.07 18.91 19.27
CA VAL A 494 16.98 19.84 18.58
C VAL A 494 16.24 20.58 17.47
N LYS A 495 16.37 21.91 17.45
CA LYS A 495 15.90 22.74 16.34
C LYS A 495 17.05 22.99 15.38
N LEU A 496 16.97 22.39 14.20
CA LEU A 496 17.98 22.54 13.17
C LEU A 496 17.89 23.92 12.50
N PRO A 497 18.98 24.41 11.87
CA PRO A 497 18.99 25.73 11.20
C PRO A 497 17.90 25.91 10.13
N THR A 498 17.45 24.81 9.53
CA THR A 498 16.36 24.76 8.54
C THR A 498 14.96 24.91 9.15
N GLY A 499 14.85 24.87 10.48
CA GLY A 499 13.58 24.91 11.21
C GLY A 499 12.99 23.53 11.52
N LYS A 500 13.60 22.43 11.05
CA LYS A 500 13.22 21.07 11.44
C LYS A 500 13.43 20.89 12.96
N GLU A 501 12.48 20.24 13.62
CA GLU A 501 12.61 19.82 15.02
C GLU A 501 12.87 18.32 15.04
N VAL A 502 13.99 17.86 15.59
CA VAL A 502 14.31 16.42 15.66
C VAL A 502 14.16 15.94 17.09
N TYR A 503 13.30 14.92 17.29
CA TYR A 503 12.95 14.39 18.60
C TYR A 503 13.84 13.18 18.93
N PHE A 504 14.22 13.00 20.18
CA PHE A 504 15.06 11.87 20.59
C PHE A 504 14.22 10.82 21.33
N TYR A 505 14.25 9.56 20.87
CA TYR A 505 13.55 8.46 21.52
C TYR A 505 14.52 7.41 22.07
N THR A 506 14.41 7.11 23.37
CA THR A 506 15.21 6.09 24.05
C THR A 506 14.59 4.71 23.81
N VAL A 507 15.41 3.80 23.29
CA VAL A 507 15.07 2.39 23.05
C VAL A 507 15.25 1.58 24.32
N VAL A 508 14.19 0.92 24.77
CA VAL A 508 14.15 0.13 26.01
C VAL A 508 13.77 -1.33 25.69
N PRO A 509 14.69 -2.29 25.84
CA PRO A 509 14.36 -3.71 25.69
C PRO A 509 13.39 -4.18 26.76
N LEU A 510 12.33 -4.88 26.37
CA LEU A 510 11.27 -5.42 27.22
C LEU A 510 11.25 -6.93 27.19
N TYR A 511 10.87 -7.53 28.33
CA TYR A 511 10.39 -8.90 28.35
C TYR A 511 9.00 -8.98 27.70
N GLU A 512 8.65 -10.15 27.19
CA GLU A 512 7.32 -10.41 26.63
C GLU A 512 6.19 -10.02 27.59
N GLN A 513 6.29 -10.41 28.87
CA GLN A 513 5.25 -10.11 29.87
C GLN A 513 5.11 -8.61 30.15
N GLU A 514 6.20 -7.84 30.01
CA GLU A 514 6.15 -6.38 30.19
C GLU A 514 5.49 -5.70 28.99
N MET A 515 5.77 -6.21 27.78
CA MET A 515 5.08 -5.77 26.56
C MET A 515 3.58 -6.08 26.66
N LEU A 516 3.20 -7.31 27.04
CA LEU A 516 1.80 -7.69 27.23
C LEU A 516 1.10 -6.82 28.31
N TYR A 517 1.77 -6.58 29.44
CA TYR A 517 1.26 -5.69 30.47
C TYR A 517 1.02 -4.27 29.94
N LYS A 518 1.98 -3.72 29.19
CA LYS A 518 1.86 -2.41 28.55
C LYS A 518 0.74 -2.35 27.54
N LEU A 519 0.54 -3.41 26.75
CA LEU A 519 -0.56 -3.45 25.79
C LEU A 519 -1.92 -3.42 26.51
N GLU A 520 -2.06 -4.07 27.67
CA GLU A 520 -3.30 -4.08 28.44
C GLU A 520 -3.52 -2.84 29.33
N ASN A 521 -2.44 -2.18 29.79
CA ASN A 521 -2.51 -1.13 30.82
C ASN A 521 -1.89 0.21 30.41
N ASP A 522 -1.36 0.33 29.19
CA ASP A 522 -0.58 1.47 28.64
C ASP A 522 0.89 1.59 29.09
N THR A 523 1.62 2.51 28.43
CA THR A 523 3.04 2.77 28.68
C THR A 523 3.27 3.40 30.05
N THR A 524 2.38 4.28 30.51
CA THR A 524 2.52 4.97 31.80
C THR A 524 2.43 3.97 32.95
N ALA A 525 1.50 3.02 32.90
CA ALA A 525 1.40 1.96 33.90
C ALA A 525 2.66 1.08 33.96
N LEU A 526 3.28 0.76 32.83
CA LEU A 526 4.54 0.01 32.81
C LEU A 526 5.69 0.82 33.45
N LEU A 527 5.76 2.13 33.18
CA LEU A 527 6.78 3.01 33.76
C LEU A 527 6.63 3.16 35.28
N GLU A 528 5.40 3.13 35.81
CA GLU A 528 5.16 3.07 37.26
C GLU A 528 5.78 1.80 37.86
N LEU A 529 5.61 0.63 37.23
CA LEU A 529 6.24 -0.62 37.68
C LEU A 529 7.77 -0.57 37.60
N PHE A 530 8.32 0.06 36.56
CA PHE A 530 9.77 0.30 36.47
C PHE A 530 10.26 1.14 37.65
N SER A 531 9.54 2.22 37.98
CA SER A 531 9.87 3.06 39.13
C SER A 531 9.78 2.31 40.46
N GLU A 532 8.73 1.50 40.67
CA GLU A 532 8.55 0.68 41.88
C GLU A 532 9.64 -0.38 42.07
N LYS A 533 10.26 -0.83 40.98
CA LYS A 533 11.35 -1.82 40.98
C LYS A 533 12.74 -1.18 40.86
N ASP A 534 12.84 0.13 41.06
CA ASP A 534 14.08 0.90 41.00
C ASP A 534 14.84 0.71 39.66
N ILE A 535 14.11 0.49 38.56
CA ILE A 535 14.71 0.52 37.21
C ILE A 535 15.10 1.97 36.92
N PRO A 536 16.36 2.26 36.57
CA PRO A 536 16.86 3.62 36.45
C PRO A 536 16.17 4.38 35.31
N TYR A 537 16.01 5.70 35.50
CA TYR A 537 15.68 6.64 34.44
C TYR A 537 16.80 7.71 34.34
N PRO A 538 17.37 7.98 33.15
CA PRO A 538 17.06 7.32 31.88
C PRO A 538 17.41 5.82 31.92
N PRO A 539 16.66 4.96 31.20
CA PRO A 539 16.89 3.52 31.19
C PRO A 539 18.30 3.20 30.71
N VAL A 540 19.02 2.38 31.47
CA VAL A 540 20.30 1.77 31.09
C VAL A 540 20.04 0.27 30.92
N VAL A 541 20.47 -0.29 29.79
CA VAL A 541 20.30 -1.72 29.51
C VAL A 541 20.98 -2.54 30.60
N ASP A 542 20.21 -3.35 31.31
CA ASP A 542 20.73 -4.40 32.18
C ASP A 542 20.09 -5.72 31.76
N VAL A 543 20.89 -6.56 31.12
CA VAL A 543 20.46 -7.88 30.60
C VAL A 543 20.05 -8.85 31.70
N ASN A 544 20.37 -8.55 32.97
CA ASN A 544 20.02 -9.34 34.13
C ASN A 544 18.95 -8.67 35.02
N ARG A 545 18.36 -7.54 34.59
CA ARG A 545 17.31 -6.86 35.36
C ARG A 545 16.11 -7.79 35.58
N PRO A 546 15.42 -7.72 36.72
CA PRO A 546 14.21 -8.48 36.91
C PRO A 546 13.15 -8.07 35.88
N ASN A 547 12.39 -9.06 35.43
CA ASN A 547 11.14 -8.82 34.72
C ASN A 547 10.12 -8.27 35.71
N VAL A 548 9.70 -7.02 35.56
CA VAL A 548 8.79 -6.37 36.52
C VAL A 548 7.37 -6.95 36.45
N CYS A 549 7.07 -7.65 35.37
CA CYS A 549 5.82 -8.34 35.07
C CYS A 549 6.00 -9.87 35.05
N GLN A 550 6.98 -10.44 35.77
CA GLN A 550 7.27 -11.88 35.71
C GLN A 550 6.06 -12.78 36.01
N ASP A 551 5.24 -12.37 36.98
CA ASP A 551 4.01 -13.08 37.38
C ASP A 551 2.77 -12.61 36.60
N TYR A 552 2.95 -11.70 35.63
CA TYR A 552 1.86 -11.22 34.82
C TYR A 552 1.44 -12.29 33.83
N ALA A 553 0.21 -12.74 33.99
CA ALA A 553 -0.48 -13.57 33.01
C ALA A 553 -1.74 -12.82 32.62
N PRO A 554 -1.94 -12.49 31.34
CA PRO A 554 -3.17 -11.87 30.87
C PRO A 554 -4.40 -12.64 31.36
N ILE A 555 -5.49 -11.97 31.73
CA ILE A 555 -6.72 -12.68 32.13
C ILE A 555 -7.52 -12.97 30.87
N GLN A 556 -7.77 -14.26 30.59
CA GLN A 556 -8.59 -14.64 29.44
C GLN A 556 -10.03 -14.13 29.63
N ASN A 557 -10.53 -13.35 28.68
CA ASN A 557 -11.91 -12.90 28.63
C ASN A 557 -12.50 -13.10 27.24
N THR A 558 -13.35 -14.10 27.07
CA THR A 558 -13.97 -14.43 25.77
C THR A 558 -15.01 -13.40 25.31
N GLY A 559 -15.52 -12.55 26.22
CA GLY A 559 -16.50 -11.51 25.90
C GLY A 559 -15.89 -10.16 25.51
N LEU A 560 -14.59 -10.10 25.19
CA LEU A 560 -13.93 -8.84 24.83
C LEU A 560 -14.51 -8.22 23.56
N LEU A 561 -15.03 -9.04 22.64
CA LEU A 561 -15.59 -8.58 21.36
C LEU A 561 -17.10 -8.28 21.40
N ASP A 562 -17.81 -8.58 22.50
CA ASP A 562 -19.28 -8.46 22.60
C ASP A 562 -19.83 -7.05 22.34
N GLN A 563 -19.01 -6.02 22.59
CA GLN A 563 -19.38 -4.60 22.46
C GLN A 563 -18.69 -3.92 21.27
N VAL A 564 -17.95 -4.68 20.46
CA VAL A 564 -17.28 -4.16 19.27
C VAL A 564 -18.22 -4.29 18.09
N TYR A 565 -18.61 -3.17 17.49
CA TYR A 565 -19.34 -3.19 16.23
C TYR A 565 -18.34 -3.28 15.09
N TRP A 566 -18.59 -4.17 14.15
CA TRP A 566 -17.74 -4.35 12.98
C TRP A 566 -18.55 -4.83 11.79
N ALA A 567 -18.12 -4.44 10.59
CA ALA A 567 -18.63 -4.97 9.33
C ALA A 567 -17.47 -5.57 8.53
N PHE A 568 -17.65 -6.78 8.04
CA PHE A 568 -16.67 -7.41 7.15
C PHE A 568 -16.75 -6.79 5.76
N THR A 569 -15.58 -6.47 5.19
CA THR A 569 -15.39 -5.86 3.86
C THR A 569 -14.37 -6.70 3.08
N GLN A 570 -14.14 -6.37 1.80
CA GLN A 570 -13.07 -7.00 1.00
C GLN A 570 -11.70 -6.32 1.19
N GLU A 571 -11.60 -5.35 2.11
CA GLU A 571 -10.34 -4.65 2.38
C GLU A 571 -9.39 -5.56 3.15
N HIS A 572 -8.17 -5.75 2.66
CA HIS A 572 -7.15 -6.48 3.39
C HIS A 572 -6.34 -5.53 4.26
N PHE A 573 -6.27 -5.79 5.57
CA PHE A 573 -5.49 -4.96 6.50
C PHE A 573 -4.10 -5.58 6.72
N PRO A 574 -2.99 -4.93 6.31
CA PRO A 574 -1.65 -5.51 6.41
C PRO A 574 -1.09 -5.51 7.84
N GLY A 575 -1.74 -4.81 8.78
CA GLY A 575 -1.26 -4.74 10.16
C GLY A 575 -2.34 -4.42 11.18
N LEU A 576 -2.13 -4.93 12.39
CA LEU A 576 -3.07 -4.85 13.51
C LEU A 576 -3.42 -3.41 13.92
N MET A 577 -2.46 -2.48 13.86
CA MET A 577 -2.71 -1.08 14.23
C MET A 577 -3.51 -0.32 13.18
N ILE A 578 -3.32 -0.63 11.89
CA ILE A 578 -4.13 -0.05 10.81
C ILE A 578 -5.57 -0.54 10.98
N PHE A 579 -5.75 -1.84 11.25
CA PHE A 579 -7.04 -2.41 11.55
C PHE A 579 -7.70 -1.79 12.79
N TRP A 580 -6.92 -1.51 13.85
CA TRP A 580 -7.44 -0.84 15.04
C TRP A 580 -8.04 0.54 14.74
N GLU A 581 -7.37 1.34 13.91
CA GLU A 581 -7.90 2.64 13.50
C GLU A 581 -9.22 2.48 12.74
N ALA A 582 -9.32 1.49 11.84
CA ALA A 582 -10.56 1.19 11.14
C ALA A 582 -11.69 0.77 12.10
N VAL A 583 -11.40 -0.11 13.07
CA VAL A 583 -12.37 -0.52 14.11
C VAL A 583 -12.83 0.68 14.96
N LYS A 584 -11.90 1.56 15.37
CA LYS A 584 -12.25 2.78 16.11
C LYS A 584 -13.10 3.73 15.29
N ALA A 585 -12.74 3.97 14.04
CA ALA A 585 -13.49 4.82 13.12
C ALA A 585 -14.91 4.26 12.95
N TYR A 586 -15.04 2.97 12.65
CA TYR A 586 -16.34 2.31 12.49
C TYR A 586 -17.22 2.42 13.74
N ASN A 587 -16.67 2.18 14.93
CA ASN A 587 -17.43 2.28 16.18
C ASN A 587 -17.79 3.72 16.51
N THR A 588 -16.90 4.68 16.23
CA THR A 588 -17.16 6.11 16.41
C THR A 588 -18.29 6.56 15.50
N ASP A 589 -18.26 6.13 14.23
CA ASP A 589 -19.33 6.38 13.27
C ASP A 589 -20.63 5.87 13.88
N MET A 590 -20.70 4.60 14.27
CA MET A 590 -21.90 3.95 14.85
C MET A 590 -22.35 4.49 16.22
N GLU A 591 -21.81 5.63 16.67
CA GLU A 591 -22.03 6.25 17.97
C GLU A 591 -21.75 5.29 19.16
N ASN A 592 -20.93 4.26 18.93
CA ASN A 592 -20.54 3.27 19.91
C ASN A 592 -19.22 3.66 20.59
N ARG A 593 -19.29 4.02 21.87
CA ARG A 593 -18.11 4.40 22.64
C ARG A 593 -17.44 3.16 23.22
N LEU A 594 -16.29 2.79 22.66
CA LEU A 594 -15.41 1.71 23.12
C LEU A 594 -14.69 2.01 24.46
N THR A 595 -15.33 2.71 25.40
CA THR A 595 -14.71 3.24 26.63
C THR A 595 -14.08 2.20 27.56
N ASN A 596 -14.49 0.93 27.47
CA ASN A 596 -13.96 -0.16 28.29
C ASN A 596 -13.41 -1.33 27.45
N PHE A 597 -13.28 -1.14 26.13
CA PHE A 597 -12.74 -2.18 25.27
C PHE A 597 -11.21 -2.16 25.38
N ASN A 598 -10.63 -3.30 25.77
CA ASN A 598 -9.19 -3.51 25.70
C ASN A 598 -8.87 -4.30 24.42
N PRO A 599 -8.41 -3.64 23.34
CA PRO A 599 -8.14 -4.31 22.06
C PRO A 599 -7.05 -5.39 22.17
N PHE A 600 -6.12 -5.25 23.11
CA PHE A 600 -5.03 -6.19 23.31
C PHE A 600 -5.28 -7.18 24.45
N GLY A 601 -6.47 -7.14 25.05
CA GLY A 601 -6.87 -8.09 26.08
C GLY A 601 -6.85 -9.51 25.53
N THR A 602 -6.32 -10.45 26.30
CA THR A 602 -6.28 -11.85 25.88
C THR A 602 -7.68 -12.46 25.81
N ILE A 603 -8.09 -12.90 24.62
CA ILE A 603 -9.39 -13.55 24.39
C ILE A 603 -9.29 -15.08 24.48
N PHE A 604 -8.18 -15.66 24.04
CA PHE A 604 -7.88 -17.11 24.16
C PHE A 604 -6.40 -17.35 24.51
N LYS A 605 -6.13 -18.20 25.51
CA LYS A 605 -4.78 -18.63 25.92
C LYS A 605 -4.32 -19.88 25.18
N THR A 606 -4.25 -19.78 23.87
CA THR A 606 -3.81 -20.87 22.99
C THR A 606 -3.20 -20.25 21.74
N PRO A 607 -2.18 -20.88 21.14
CA PRO A 607 -1.59 -20.42 19.89
C PRO A 607 -2.50 -20.63 18.68
N LYS A 608 -3.58 -21.41 18.82
CA LYS A 608 -4.51 -21.76 17.73
C LYS A 608 -5.96 -21.52 18.10
N VAL A 609 -6.75 -21.14 17.10
CA VAL A 609 -8.22 -21.04 17.13
C VAL A 609 -8.76 -21.56 15.80
N LYS A 610 -9.84 -22.35 15.81
CA LYS A 610 -10.59 -22.66 14.59
C LYS A 610 -11.85 -21.80 14.51
N ILE A 611 -12.12 -21.23 13.35
CA ILE A 611 -13.36 -20.49 13.08
C ILE A 611 -14.20 -21.21 12.04
N MET A 612 -15.52 -21.12 12.19
CA MET A 612 -16.53 -21.61 11.28
C MET A 612 -17.39 -20.43 10.84
N TYR A 613 -17.62 -20.27 9.55
CA TYR A 613 -18.43 -19.18 9.02
C TYR A 613 -19.13 -19.57 7.72
N GLU A 614 -20.23 -18.89 7.41
CA GLU A 614 -20.98 -19.08 6.17
C GLU A 614 -20.55 -18.04 5.12
N ALA A 615 -20.33 -18.50 3.89
CA ALA A 615 -20.02 -17.65 2.74
C ALA A 615 -20.51 -18.29 1.44
N TRP A 616 -20.66 -17.48 0.41
CA TRP A 616 -20.93 -17.89 -0.96
C TRP A 616 -19.61 -18.05 -1.71
N ILE A 617 -19.42 -19.21 -2.36
CA ILE A 617 -18.22 -19.51 -3.15
C ILE A 617 -18.62 -20.11 -4.50
N LYS A 618 -17.81 -19.90 -5.54
CA LYS A 618 -17.97 -20.55 -6.85
C LYS A 618 -17.19 -21.87 -6.91
N SER A 619 -16.05 -21.93 -6.23
CA SER A 619 -15.15 -23.08 -6.29
C SER A 619 -14.23 -23.20 -5.06
N LYS A 620 -13.51 -24.32 -4.93
CA LYS A 620 -12.49 -24.48 -3.87
C LYS A 620 -11.29 -23.53 -4.00
N ARG A 621 -11.13 -22.82 -5.12
CA ARG A 621 -10.00 -21.88 -5.32
C ARG A 621 -10.11 -20.63 -4.45
N GLU A 622 -11.30 -20.32 -3.96
CA GLU A 622 -11.55 -19.19 -3.06
C GLU A 622 -11.19 -19.54 -1.61
N LEU A 623 -10.85 -20.79 -1.31
CA LEU A 623 -10.39 -21.22 0.01
C LEU A 623 -8.89 -20.94 0.15
N HIS A 624 -8.48 -20.40 1.29
CA HIS A 624 -7.07 -20.37 1.66
C HIS A 624 -6.55 -21.78 1.96
N ASP A 625 -5.24 -21.98 1.94
CA ASP A 625 -4.60 -23.28 2.23
C ASP A 625 -4.90 -23.81 3.64
N PHE A 626 -5.25 -22.92 4.56
CA PHE A 626 -5.65 -23.23 5.94
C PHE A 626 -7.18 -23.37 6.12
N GLU A 627 -7.94 -23.43 5.01
CA GLU A 627 -9.40 -23.56 5.00
C GLU A 627 -9.89 -24.87 4.39
N ILE A 628 -10.99 -25.39 4.94
CA ILE A 628 -11.67 -26.57 4.43
C ILE A 628 -13.20 -26.35 4.42
N LEU A 629 -13.89 -27.07 3.53
CA LEU A 629 -15.35 -27.12 3.56
C LEU A 629 -15.81 -28.10 4.65
N ALA A 630 -16.76 -27.67 5.48
CA ALA A 630 -17.41 -28.58 6.44
C ALA A 630 -18.13 -29.75 5.72
N ASN A 631 -18.59 -29.52 4.49
CA ASN A 631 -19.07 -30.54 3.57
C ASN A 631 -18.22 -30.59 2.29
N GLU A 632 -17.32 -31.56 2.20
CA GLU A 632 -16.39 -31.71 1.06
C GLU A 632 -17.08 -31.91 -0.30
N HIS A 633 -18.33 -32.41 -0.30
CA HIS A 633 -19.14 -32.70 -1.48
C HIS A 633 -20.08 -31.56 -1.88
N LEU A 634 -20.02 -30.40 -1.23
CA LEU A 634 -20.90 -29.26 -1.51
C LEU A 634 -20.93 -28.89 -3.01
N LEU A 635 -19.75 -28.83 -3.63
CA LEU A 635 -19.57 -28.43 -5.03
C LEU A 635 -19.94 -29.52 -6.05
N GLU A 636 -20.36 -30.71 -5.60
CA GLU A 636 -20.95 -31.73 -6.47
C GLU A 636 -22.46 -31.50 -6.68
N GLY A 637 -23.05 -30.56 -5.94
CA GLY A 637 -24.46 -30.16 -6.03
C GLY A 637 -24.76 -29.18 -7.17
N GLU A 638 -26.00 -28.67 -7.21
CA GLU A 638 -26.38 -27.58 -8.12
C GLU A 638 -26.15 -26.23 -7.43
N PRO A 639 -25.44 -25.27 -8.07
CA PRO A 639 -25.28 -23.92 -7.55
C PRO A 639 -26.58 -23.10 -7.71
N ASP A 640 -26.59 -21.90 -7.15
CA ASP A 640 -27.66 -20.93 -7.35
C ASP A 640 -27.68 -20.35 -8.80
N ALA A 641 -28.59 -19.39 -9.04
CA ALA A 641 -28.74 -18.76 -10.35
C ALA A 641 -27.49 -17.98 -10.84
N ASN A 642 -26.60 -17.60 -9.92
CA ASN A 642 -25.36 -16.87 -10.18
C ASN A 642 -24.13 -17.80 -10.22
N GLY A 643 -24.32 -19.11 -10.02
CA GLY A 643 -23.22 -20.09 -9.98
C GLY A 643 -22.53 -20.20 -8.61
N LEU A 644 -23.16 -19.72 -7.54
CA LEU A 644 -22.62 -19.72 -6.18
C LEU A 644 -23.17 -20.88 -5.33
N TYR A 645 -22.36 -21.34 -4.39
CA TYR A 645 -22.71 -22.32 -3.36
C TYR A 645 -22.62 -21.68 -1.98
N GLN A 646 -23.68 -21.77 -1.19
CA GLN A 646 -23.62 -21.40 0.22
C GLN A 646 -22.82 -22.47 0.98
N ALA A 647 -21.64 -22.11 1.43
CA ALA A 647 -20.67 -22.97 2.08
C ALA A 647 -20.54 -22.64 3.57
N LEU A 648 -20.45 -23.68 4.39
CA LEU A 648 -19.91 -23.60 5.74
C LEU A 648 -18.42 -23.94 5.67
N ILE A 649 -17.57 -22.95 5.95
CA ILE A 649 -16.11 -23.04 5.84
C ILE A 649 -15.51 -23.11 7.24
N VAL A 650 -14.47 -23.92 7.41
CA VAL A 650 -13.68 -24.04 8.64
C VAL A 650 -12.26 -23.58 8.36
N SER A 651 -11.73 -22.68 9.19
CA SER A 651 -10.40 -22.10 9.07
C SER A 651 -9.61 -22.27 10.37
N GLU A 652 -8.33 -22.65 10.29
CA GLU A 652 -7.42 -22.70 11.46
C GLU A 652 -6.51 -21.47 11.48
N LEU A 653 -6.68 -20.63 12.50
CA LEU A 653 -5.90 -19.42 12.73
C LEU A 653 -4.79 -19.68 13.75
N THR A 654 -3.65 -19.01 13.59
CA THR A 654 -2.51 -19.05 14.51
C THR A 654 -2.20 -17.65 15.03
N SER A 655 -1.86 -17.52 16.32
CA SER A 655 -1.50 -16.24 16.92
C SER A 655 -0.09 -15.79 16.50
N GLY A 656 0.11 -14.47 16.39
CA GLY A 656 1.39 -13.88 16.01
C GLY A 656 2.48 -14.03 17.09
N ASP A 657 2.09 -14.13 18.36
CA ASP A 657 2.99 -14.39 19.49
C ASP A 657 3.31 -15.89 19.68
N GLY A 658 2.62 -16.78 18.98
CA GLY A 658 2.73 -18.24 19.15
C GLY A 658 2.28 -18.77 20.51
N ALA A 659 1.51 -18.00 21.29
CA ALA A 659 1.09 -18.33 22.65
C ALA A 659 -0.39 -18.03 22.94
N SER A 660 -0.91 -16.88 22.52
CA SER A 660 -2.27 -16.41 22.86
C SER A 660 -2.85 -15.47 21.81
N PHE A 661 -4.18 -15.40 21.74
CA PHE A 661 -4.87 -14.42 20.89
C PHE A 661 -5.26 -13.18 21.70
N GLY A 662 -4.88 -12.01 21.21
CA GLY A 662 -5.53 -10.75 21.56
C GLY A 662 -6.91 -10.61 20.93
N ALA A 663 -7.81 -9.84 21.55
CA ALA A 663 -9.17 -9.64 21.04
C ALA A 663 -9.17 -8.99 19.64
N LEU A 664 -8.42 -7.90 19.47
CA LEU A 664 -8.28 -7.21 18.19
C LEU A 664 -7.56 -8.07 17.16
N GLU A 665 -6.55 -8.83 17.58
CA GLU A 665 -5.81 -9.75 16.71
C GLU A 665 -6.72 -10.84 16.14
N LEU A 666 -7.55 -11.45 16.98
CA LEU A 666 -8.52 -12.44 16.52
C LEU A 666 -9.51 -11.82 15.53
N LEU A 667 -10.05 -10.64 15.84
CA LEU A 667 -10.98 -9.96 14.93
C LEU A 667 -10.32 -9.59 13.59
N TRP A 668 -9.06 -9.15 13.62
CA TRP A 668 -8.25 -8.85 12.44
C TRP A 668 -8.02 -10.09 11.57
N LEU A 669 -7.61 -11.21 12.17
CA LEU A 669 -7.41 -12.46 11.45
C LEU A 669 -8.72 -13.01 10.87
N ILE A 670 -9.83 -12.90 11.60
CA ILE A 670 -11.16 -13.24 11.06
C ILE A 670 -11.47 -12.35 9.86
N HIS A 671 -11.30 -11.03 9.99
CA HIS A 671 -11.59 -10.11 8.89
C HIS A 671 -10.79 -10.44 7.63
N ASN A 672 -9.46 -10.54 7.74
CA ASN A 672 -8.61 -10.86 6.59
C ASN A 672 -8.88 -12.25 6.01
N THR A 673 -9.32 -13.22 6.82
CA THR A 673 -9.73 -14.55 6.32
C THR A 673 -11.02 -14.46 5.50
N LEU A 674 -11.93 -13.56 5.88
CA LEU A 674 -13.21 -13.36 5.21
C LEU A 674 -13.12 -12.35 4.05
N SER A 675 -12.00 -11.63 3.89
CA SER A 675 -11.89 -10.49 2.96
C SER A 675 -11.84 -10.88 1.49
N ASN A 676 -11.75 -12.17 1.16
CA ASN A 676 -11.90 -12.69 -0.21
C ASN A 676 -13.19 -13.52 -0.40
N LYS A 677 -14.11 -13.47 0.58
CA LYS A 677 -15.34 -14.25 0.60
C LYS A 677 -16.56 -13.37 0.37
N ASP A 678 -17.52 -13.87 -0.39
CA ASP A 678 -18.84 -13.25 -0.52
C ASP A 678 -19.72 -13.66 0.67
N LEU A 679 -20.01 -12.73 1.57
CA LEU A 679 -20.87 -12.96 2.74
C LEU A 679 -22.35 -12.62 2.47
N GLY A 680 -22.68 -12.17 1.27
CA GLY A 680 -23.98 -11.62 0.91
C GLY A 680 -24.40 -10.47 1.85
N ASP A 681 -25.66 -10.50 2.29
CA ASP A 681 -26.18 -9.51 3.24
C ASP A 681 -25.68 -9.74 4.68
N HIS A 682 -25.00 -10.84 5.00
CA HIS A 682 -24.60 -11.22 6.37
C HIS A 682 -23.19 -10.74 6.72
N ILE A 683 -23.02 -9.43 6.94
CA ILE A 683 -21.70 -8.81 7.03
C ILE A 683 -21.40 -8.15 8.38
N PHE A 684 -22.42 -7.94 9.20
CA PHE A 684 -22.24 -7.31 10.51
C PHE A 684 -21.82 -8.36 11.52
N PHE A 685 -20.66 -8.18 12.15
CA PHE A 685 -20.19 -9.06 13.20
C PHE A 685 -21.10 -8.96 14.43
N GLU A 686 -21.73 -10.06 14.81
CA GLU A 686 -22.62 -10.18 15.96
C GLU A 686 -22.00 -11.02 17.09
N GLY A 687 -20.68 -11.24 17.04
CA GLY A 687 -19.95 -12.06 18.00
C GLY A 687 -19.65 -13.46 17.46
N PHE A 688 -19.35 -14.37 18.37
CA PHE A 688 -19.12 -15.78 18.05
C PHE A 688 -19.64 -16.69 19.15
N ASP A 689 -20.00 -17.92 18.78
CA ASP A 689 -20.33 -18.99 19.71
C ASP A 689 -19.17 -19.99 19.81
N ILE A 690 -18.90 -20.51 21.01
CA ILE A 690 -17.91 -21.57 21.21
C ILE A 690 -18.62 -22.91 21.04
N GLU A 691 -18.43 -23.56 19.88
CA GLU A 691 -19.02 -24.86 19.55
C GLU A 691 -18.34 -26.02 20.29
N GLY A 692 -17.05 -25.86 20.60
CA GLY A 692 -16.29 -26.87 21.33
C GLY A 692 -14.79 -26.58 21.38
N TYR A 693 -14.04 -27.63 21.73
CA TYR A 693 -12.58 -27.62 21.77
C TYR A 693 -12.06 -28.92 21.13
N GLU A 694 -10.99 -28.82 20.36
CA GLU A 694 -10.21 -29.95 19.84
C GLU A 694 -9.45 -30.66 20.97
N GLU A 695 -8.91 -31.86 20.68
CA GLU A 695 -8.17 -32.65 21.67
C GLU A 695 -6.93 -31.95 22.24
N ASP A 696 -6.33 -31.04 21.47
CA ASP A 696 -5.15 -30.25 21.87
C ASP A 696 -5.51 -28.95 22.63
N GLY A 697 -6.81 -28.68 22.83
CA GLY A 697 -7.30 -27.49 23.51
C GLY A 697 -7.61 -26.31 22.59
N THR A 698 -7.48 -26.46 21.26
CA THR A 698 -7.86 -25.44 20.29
C THR A 698 -9.38 -25.21 20.30
N PRO A 699 -9.90 -24.00 20.60
CA PRO A 699 -11.33 -23.70 20.55
C PRO A 699 -11.83 -23.68 19.10
N VAL A 700 -13.09 -24.10 18.92
CA VAL A 700 -13.82 -24.03 17.66
C VAL A 700 -14.95 -23.02 17.82
N LEU A 701 -14.89 -21.95 17.03
CA LEU A 701 -15.80 -20.81 17.09
C LEU A 701 -16.72 -20.79 15.89
N TYR A 702 -18.00 -20.51 16.08
CA TYR A 702 -18.92 -20.16 14.99
C TYR A 702 -19.07 -18.64 14.94
N ILE A 703 -18.73 -18.02 13.81
CA ILE A 703 -18.80 -16.57 13.62
C ILE A 703 -20.24 -16.17 13.27
N ASN A 704 -20.83 -15.31 14.08
CA ASN A 704 -22.20 -14.84 13.88
C ASN A 704 -22.21 -13.56 13.05
N CYS A 705 -22.92 -13.59 11.92
CA CYS A 705 -23.06 -12.45 11.03
C CYS A 705 -24.53 -12.05 10.79
N GLY A 706 -24.85 -10.77 11.01
CA GLY A 706 -26.16 -10.15 10.83
C GLY A 706 -26.33 -9.41 9.50
N SER A 707 -27.60 -9.06 9.15
CA SER A 707 -28.02 -8.41 7.89
C SER A 707 -28.72 -7.06 7.98
#